data_AF-A2D904-F1
#
_entry.id   AF-A2D904-F1
#
_cell.length_a   1.000
_cell.length_b   1.000
_cell.length_c   1.000
_cell.angle_alpha   90.00
_cell.angle_beta   90.00
_cell.angle_gamma   90.00
#
_symmetry.space_group_name_H-M   'P 1'
#
loop_
_entity.id
_entity.type
_entity.pdbx_description
1 polymer ?
#
loop_
_entity_poly.entity_id
_entity_poly.type
_entity_poly.pdbx_seq_one_letter_code
_entity_poly.pdbx_strand_id
1 'polypeptide(L)'
;MSNLIREQFQAMINQQVTSNLTDDLLSLFELDDAMPNMLEILNDPDQRMRKYAAVNFRLVVEKQWEALEDNGSAESYLNQFLKFLQKETDNNIIENFMHSIERVLEKYGSMWLDLFNFAFEIAQTRTVTALIILVYATHTVENDFICQIAESIIQLVSQAATTITDKKGKVRAFQLFAEAFDRDEPLFQPYPDSFLQIFSLMMETYVNDLKNPVQPMAQAEEIVNLESEVISTVLRWNFPFVDFSQTYEYLLQLLQDETISSDLIYSLFDPIQAIIETHGNIIREYLPATLDLFLNYSAAKCIEGSFSDQSLNIGEVVDALSMHMLPSDFIKYITEYRSKASTFGEHYAWMLILNHACQNIMDEIEMHINDILQPLLDILEEGNESLAQISMLTMYSIIDVCERAAEGYTNKILESVLAYKDGELEGTVIAMCQVISVLFSYNFAETEIVIEVVGIIVQTFENRTDATEKKYMMEVFNMAIQSCESACVQFDESVFHLIEHYSQTTEQEEIAIKPDALEAVGSIVSFYPDLSEEQIEFYVNLLINNLCEADDIDNLNSVSRAFSTIIKNRKEAINLLVATSVLMSLMAVIDAIYKNYVSQDFSESELAQNQITTVGSFIRLETRLLKSYKDDFLAINDESSDEEKEILKSFLTNVTSLVIQFQQYSNESYLLQYLLNLGIPIFEIPIEQLENNKLTSEDFIKEYMLKLMACFPEDDKDNVMSALRNATKIVKKRQNSQEENVFSQYVPELYDYAIKACNRELPVLEEVDEKFKYDPDIIYHAHNLISNIILYYPDTVDLSAFLNYVVNAIDKFGEYEICELFSPLASYPHCVESIPDEILDLAVKSLNLCDFSHPPNPIYFFLELTEEKPQLMTAFLQQYPQFIELLFNVLTKEDNRERYYAETIANAASLILSLTNKIGQIPIDQFLPHIVNKLPYKRDTIEGKKIALWVVDLIQNNKMQIDKSVEFEILRGLILQMSMNDSELEKYEFNDEERNRIVHVIMSLSKSNPDFIPTIFENISDVKKMMFQKHTNIEF
;
A
#
# COMPACT_ATOMS: atom_id res chain seq x y z
N MET A 1 -35.38 28.28 -9.15
CA MET A 1 -33.92 28.33 -9.33
C MET A 1 -33.30 29.69 -8.96
N SER A 2 -33.48 30.77 -9.74
CA SER A 2 -32.84 32.08 -9.46
C SER A 2 -33.04 32.62 -8.03
N ASN A 3 -34.27 32.55 -7.49
CA ASN A 3 -34.53 32.95 -6.09
C ASN A 3 -33.80 32.07 -5.07
N LEU A 4 -33.69 30.76 -5.30
CA LEU A 4 -33.00 29.84 -4.40
C LEU A 4 -31.47 30.04 -4.44
N ILE A 5 -30.87 30.30 -5.60
CA ILE A 5 -29.44 30.67 -5.69
C ILE A 5 -29.18 31.99 -4.94
N ARG A 6 -30.10 32.95 -5.07
CA ARG A 6 -30.02 34.23 -4.35
C ARG A 6 -30.17 34.04 -2.84
N GLU A 7 -31.08 33.17 -2.41
CA GLU A 7 -31.30 32.83 -1.01
C GLU A 7 -30.10 32.06 -0.44
N GLN A 8 -29.51 31.13 -1.19
CA GLN A 8 -28.32 30.35 -0.79
C GLN A 8 -27.13 31.29 -0.56
N PHE A 9 -26.94 32.28 -1.46
CA PHE A 9 -25.94 33.31 -1.28
C PHE A 9 -26.16 34.15 -0.02
N GLN A 10 -27.41 34.58 0.22
CA GLN A 10 -27.74 35.35 1.42
C GLN A 10 -27.63 34.51 2.71
N ALA A 11 -27.78 33.20 2.58
CA ALA A 11 -27.74 32.22 3.66
C ALA A 11 -26.33 31.73 4.00
N MET A 12 -25.28 32.04 3.24
CA MET A 12 -23.89 31.59 3.50
C MET A 12 -23.33 31.97 4.90
N ILE A 13 -24.04 32.82 5.66
CA ILE A 13 -23.71 33.17 7.06
C ILE A 13 -24.37 32.19 8.07
N ASN A 14 -25.32 31.36 7.63
CA ASN A 14 -26.08 30.39 8.42
C ASN A 14 -26.07 29.01 7.74
N GLN A 15 -25.24 28.10 8.25
CA GLN A 15 -25.05 26.75 7.69
C GLN A 15 -26.35 25.95 7.54
N GLN A 16 -27.27 26.02 8.51
CA GLN A 16 -28.51 25.23 8.47
C GLN A 16 -29.52 25.71 7.41
N VAL A 17 -29.51 27.00 7.08
CA VAL A 17 -30.33 27.51 5.97
C VAL A 17 -29.69 27.16 4.63
N THR A 18 -28.35 27.06 4.60
CA THR A 18 -27.59 26.71 3.40
C THR A 18 -27.80 25.24 3.00
N SER A 19 -27.92 24.30 3.95
CA SER A 19 -28.15 22.88 3.63
C SER A 19 -29.51 22.65 2.95
N ASN A 20 -30.60 23.15 3.55
CA ASN A 20 -31.95 22.98 2.99
C ASN A 20 -32.09 23.61 1.59
N LEU A 21 -31.45 24.77 1.38
CA LEU A 21 -31.43 25.43 0.08
C LEU A 21 -30.61 24.67 -0.97
N THR A 22 -29.58 23.94 -0.54
CA THR A 22 -28.76 23.12 -1.43
C THR A 22 -29.53 21.90 -1.91
N ASP A 23 -30.25 21.20 -1.01
CA ASP A 23 -31.10 20.06 -1.38
C ASP A 23 -32.22 20.48 -2.36
N ASP A 24 -32.87 21.62 -2.08
CA ASP A 24 -33.87 22.20 -2.98
C ASP A 24 -33.26 22.54 -4.35
N LEU A 25 -32.03 23.07 -4.41
CA LEU A 25 -31.33 23.36 -5.67
C LEU A 25 -30.95 22.09 -6.44
N LEU A 26 -30.44 21.07 -5.75
CA LEU A 26 -30.06 19.79 -6.38
C LEU A 26 -31.25 19.10 -7.05
N SER A 27 -32.43 19.16 -6.42
CA SER A 27 -33.67 18.64 -7.01
C SER A 27 -34.10 19.41 -8.27
N LEU A 28 -33.79 20.71 -8.33
CA LEU A 28 -34.06 21.53 -9.51
C LEU A 28 -33.06 21.31 -10.64
N PHE A 29 -31.84 20.86 -10.34
CA PHE A 29 -30.82 20.56 -11.36
C PHE A 29 -31.16 19.29 -12.17
N GLU A 30 -32.05 18.45 -11.67
CA GLU A 30 -32.56 17.25 -12.34
C GLU A 30 -33.70 17.52 -13.33
N LEU A 31 -34.27 18.73 -13.34
CA LEU A 31 -35.38 19.06 -14.24
C LEU A 31 -34.88 19.34 -15.67
N ASP A 32 -35.66 18.93 -16.67
CA ASP A 32 -35.37 19.17 -18.09
C ASP A 32 -35.14 20.66 -18.43
N ASP A 33 -35.68 21.59 -17.63
CA ASP A 33 -35.52 23.04 -17.80
C ASP A 33 -34.37 23.64 -16.97
N ALA A 34 -33.59 22.83 -16.25
CA ALA A 34 -32.48 23.29 -15.42
C ALA A 34 -31.38 23.98 -16.25
N MET A 35 -30.95 23.33 -17.34
CA MET A 35 -29.93 23.85 -18.26
C MET A 35 -30.30 25.24 -18.84
N PRO A 36 -31.48 25.43 -19.46
CA PRO A 36 -31.86 26.75 -19.98
C PRO A 36 -32.07 27.78 -18.87
N ASN A 37 -32.60 27.39 -17.70
CA ASN A 37 -32.76 28.31 -16.55
C ASN A 37 -31.40 28.79 -16.04
N MET A 38 -30.40 27.90 -15.94
CA MET A 38 -29.07 28.28 -15.45
C MET A 38 -28.33 29.15 -16.46
N LEU A 39 -28.46 28.89 -17.76
CA LEU A 39 -27.97 29.78 -18.83
C LEU A 39 -28.63 31.17 -18.79
N GLU A 40 -29.92 31.27 -18.42
CA GLU A 40 -30.57 32.57 -18.20
C GLU A 40 -29.93 33.32 -17.02
N ILE A 41 -29.66 32.64 -15.89
CA ILE A 41 -29.02 33.22 -14.71
C ILE A 41 -27.57 33.62 -14.98
N LEU A 42 -26.86 32.86 -15.82
CA LEU A 42 -25.54 33.24 -16.32
C LEU A 42 -25.56 34.51 -17.19
N ASN A 43 -26.72 34.98 -17.65
CA ASN A 43 -26.88 36.27 -18.31
C ASN A 43 -27.46 37.36 -17.37
N ASP A 44 -27.62 37.09 -16.07
CA ASP A 44 -28.14 38.05 -15.10
C ASP A 44 -27.22 39.27 -15.00
N PRO A 45 -27.75 40.50 -14.91
CA PRO A 45 -26.93 41.70 -14.74
C PRO A 45 -26.07 41.69 -13.46
N ASP A 46 -26.47 40.96 -12.42
CA ASP A 46 -25.71 40.82 -11.17
C ASP A 46 -24.54 39.84 -11.32
N GLN A 47 -23.32 40.38 -11.28
CA GLN A 47 -22.06 39.62 -11.37
C GLN A 47 -21.96 38.52 -10.31
N ARG A 48 -22.50 38.72 -9.12
CA ARG A 48 -22.45 37.71 -8.06
C ARG A 48 -23.32 36.52 -8.44
N MET A 49 -24.55 36.76 -8.88
CA MET A 49 -25.46 35.71 -9.36
C MET A 49 -24.82 34.89 -10.48
N ARG A 50 -24.18 35.56 -11.45
CA ARG A 50 -23.45 34.88 -12.52
C ARG A 50 -22.29 34.04 -12.02
N LYS A 51 -21.49 34.54 -11.06
CA LYS A 51 -20.38 33.77 -10.46
C LYS A 51 -20.88 32.49 -9.78
N TYR A 52 -21.95 32.56 -8.98
CA TYR A 52 -22.55 31.37 -8.36
C TYR A 52 -23.18 30.43 -9.36
N ALA A 53 -23.87 30.96 -10.36
CA ALA A 53 -24.44 30.15 -11.42
C ALA A 53 -23.35 29.42 -12.22
N ALA A 54 -22.21 30.07 -12.47
CA ALA A 54 -21.07 29.44 -13.14
C ALA A 54 -20.52 28.27 -12.34
N VAL A 55 -20.34 28.42 -11.02
CA VAL A 55 -19.88 27.30 -10.16
C VAL A 55 -20.89 26.16 -10.10
N ASN A 56 -22.19 26.46 -9.96
CA ASN A 56 -23.24 25.45 -9.88
C ASN A 56 -23.60 24.84 -11.25
N PHE A 57 -23.07 25.39 -12.35
CA PHE A 57 -23.40 24.93 -13.69
C PHE A 57 -22.91 23.50 -13.93
N ARG A 58 -21.79 23.11 -13.30
CA ARG A 58 -21.21 21.77 -13.37
C ARG A 58 -22.24 20.69 -13.07
N LEU A 59 -22.93 20.80 -11.95
CA LEU A 59 -23.94 19.83 -11.51
C LEU A 59 -25.14 19.73 -12.47
N VAL A 60 -25.51 20.85 -13.12
CA VAL A 60 -26.58 20.84 -14.12
C VAL A 60 -26.12 20.14 -15.39
N VAL A 61 -24.88 20.39 -15.82
CA VAL A 61 -24.27 19.73 -16.98
C VAL A 61 -24.18 18.22 -16.74
N GLU A 62 -23.57 17.80 -15.63
CA GLU A 62 -23.41 16.38 -15.28
C GLU A 62 -24.75 15.62 -15.28
N LYS A 63 -25.81 16.21 -14.73
CA LYS A 63 -27.12 15.55 -14.63
C LYS A 63 -27.92 15.54 -15.94
N GLN A 64 -27.73 16.54 -16.81
CA GLN A 64 -28.60 16.74 -17.99
C GLN A 64 -27.93 16.38 -19.32
N TRP A 65 -26.59 16.33 -19.39
CA TRP A 65 -25.89 16.31 -20.66
C TRP A 65 -26.21 15.06 -21.49
N GLU A 66 -26.17 13.87 -20.92
CA GLU A 66 -26.50 12.62 -21.63
C GLU A 66 -27.91 12.65 -22.25
N ALA A 67 -28.90 13.12 -21.50
CA ALA A 67 -30.27 13.25 -22.00
C ALA A 67 -30.38 14.24 -23.18
N LEU A 68 -29.54 15.29 -23.20
CA LEU A 68 -29.47 16.27 -24.29
C LEU A 68 -28.79 15.70 -25.54
N GLU A 69 -27.89 14.74 -25.39
CA GLU A 69 -27.29 14.02 -26.51
C GLU A 69 -28.30 13.08 -27.17
N ASP A 70 -28.97 12.26 -26.34
CA ASP A 70 -29.96 11.28 -26.79
C ASP A 70 -31.12 11.93 -27.55
N ASN A 71 -31.50 13.14 -27.16
CA ASN A 71 -32.58 13.89 -27.81
C ASN A 71 -32.09 14.79 -28.96
N GLY A 72 -30.78 14.82 -29.25
CA GLY A 72 -30.18 15.60 -30.32
C GLY A 72 -30.12 17.11 -30.08
N SER A 73 -30.30 17.59 -28.85
CA SER A 73 -30.27 19.02 -28.50
C SER A 73 -28.88 19.52 -28.10
N ALA A 74 -27.91 18.63 -27.85
CA ALA A 74 -26.55 18.98 -27.41
C ALA A 74 -25.91 20.09 -28.26
N GLU A 75 -25.98 20.00 -29.60
CA GLU A 75 -25.43 21.02 -30.52
C GLU A 75 -26.04 22.42 -30.32
N SER A 76 -27.32 22.50 -29.98
CA SER A 76 -27.99 23.77 -29.67
C SER A 76 -27.44 24.40 -28.39
N TYR A 77 -27.09 23.57 -27.40
CA TYR A 77 -26.51 24.02 -26.14
C TYR A 77 -25.04 24.41 -26.28
N LEU A 78 -24.23 23.68 -27.06
CA LEU A 78 -22.87 24.12 -27.43
C LEU A 78 -22.88 25.53 -28.03
N ASN A 79 -23.81 25.80 -28.94
CA ASN A 79 -24.01 27.14 -29.50
C ASN A 79 -24.44 28.20 -28.46
N GLN A 80 -25.19 27.81 -27.43
CA GLN A 80 -25.56 28.71 -26.33
C GLN A 80 -24.38 28.99 -25.38
N PHE A 81 -23.55 27.98 -25.10
CA PHE A 81 -22.32 28.13 -24.31
C PHE A 81 -21.39 29.12 -24.99
N LEU A 82 -21.21 28.99 -26.32
CA LEU A 82 -20.42 29.93 -27.11
C LEU A 82 -20.97 31.36 -27.05
N LYS A 83 -22.30 31.52 -27.13
CA LYS A 83 -22.96 32.84 -27.01
C LYS A 83 -22.78 33.46 -25.62
N PHE A 84 -22.71 32.64 -24.57
CA PHE A 84 -22.40 33.11 -23.22
C PHE A 84 -20.95 33.60 -23.16
N LEU A 85 -19.99 32.79 -23.60
CA LEU A 85 -18.56 33.15 -23.63
C LEU A 85 -18.29 34.42 -24.46
N GLN A 86 -19.01 34.61 -25.57
CA GLN A 86 -18.94 35.83 -26.40
C GLN A 86 -19.33 37.11 -25.64
N LYS A 87 -20.23 37.01 -24.66
CA LYS A 87 -20.78 38.16 -23.92
C LYS A 87 -20.10 38.40 -22.59
N GLU A 88 -19.73 37.36 -21.86
CA GLU A 88 -19.12 37.50 -20.53
C GLU A 88 -17.73 38.12 -20.66
N THR A 89 -17.40 39.04 -19.76
CA THR A 89 -16.12 39.79 -19.72
C THR A 89 -15.29 39.51 -18.47
N ASP A 90 -15.89 38.92 -17.44
CA ASP A 90 -15.21 38.52 -16.21
C ASP A 90 -14.52 37.18 -16.38
N ASN A 91 -13.19 37.18 -16.29
CA ASN A 91 -12.38 35.98 -16.43
C ASN A 91 -12.66 34.91 -15.37
N ASN A 92 -13.01 35.28 -14.13
CA ASN A 92 -13.31 34.30 -13.07
C ASN A 92 -14.61 33.55 -13.35
N ILE A 93 -15.60 34.23 -13.93
CA ILE A 93 -16.87 33.60 -14.30
C ILE A 93 -16.65 32.67 -15.49
N ILE A 94 -15.83 33.09 -16.46
CA ILE A 94 -15.47 32.27 -17.61
C ILE A 94 -14.70 31.03 -17.16
N GLU A 95 -13.72 31.18 -16.27
CA GLU A 95 -12.95 30.07 -15.70
C GLU A 95 -13.85 29.05 -15.01
N ASN A 96 -14.69 29.50 -14.07
CA ASN A 96 -15.65 28.63 -13.39
C ASN A 96 -16.63 27.94 -14.36
N PHE A 97 -17.03 28.64 -15.43
CA PHE A 97 -17.90 28.08 -16.45
C PHE A 97 -17.17 27.02 -17.30
N MET A 98 -15.92 27.28 -17.70
CA MET A 98 -15.10 26.33 -18.46
C MET A 98 -14.88 25.05 -17.68
N HIS A 99 -14.50 25.16 -16.40
CA HIS A 99 -14.42 24.02 -15.49
C HIS A 99 -15.77 23.29 -15.36
N SER A 100 -16.88 24.02 -15.35
CA SER A 100 -18.21 23.41 -15.26
C SER A 100 -18.67 22.65 -16.51
N ILE A 101 -18.00 22.83 -17.65
CA ILE A 101 -18.31 22.11 -18.89
C ILE A 101 -17.22 21.13 -19.27
N GLU A 102 -16.30 20.80 -18.36
CA GLU A 102 -15.15 19.94 -18.60
C GLU A 102 -15.54 18.58 -19.20
N ARG A 103 -16.53 17.87 -18.61
CA ARG A 103 -17.08 16.62 -19.17
C ARG A 103 -17.63 16.76 -20.60
N VAL A 104 -18.13 17.94 -20.96
CA VAL A 104 -18.57 18.22 -22.33
C VAL A 104 -17.36 18.35 -23.26
N LEU A 105 -16.28 18.96 -22.78
CA LEU A 105 -15.05 19.12 -23.54
C LEU A 105 -14.31 17.79 -23.71
N GLU A 106 -14.28 16.91 -22.70
CA GLU A 106 -13.72 15.56 -22.82
C GLU A 106 -14.38 14.77 -23.95
N LYS A 107 -15.71 14.86 -24.04
CA LYS A 107 -16.48 14.09 -25.01
C LYS A 107 -16.58 14.74 -26.40
N TYR A 108 -16.63 16.08 -26.48
CA TYR A 108 -16.89 16.81 -27.73
C TYR A 108 -15.80 17.80 -28.13
N GLY A 109 -14.80 18.05 -27.29
CA GLY A 109 -13.84 19.12 -27.50
C GLY A 109 -13.14 19.01 -28.86
N SER A 110 -12.72 17.79 -29.25
CA SER A 110 -12.09 17.53 -30.55
C SER A 110 -13.01 17.82 -31.75
N MET A 111 -14.32 17.79 -31.55
CA MET A 111 -15.33 18.09 -32.57
C MET A 111 -15.81 19.55 -32.53
N TRP A 112 -15.56 20.27 -31.44
CA TRP A 112 -16.09 21.61 -31.21
C TRP A 112 -15.17 22.71 -31.78
N LEU A 113 -14.92 22.65 -33.10
CA LEU A 113 -14.07 23.58 -33.83
C LEU A 113 -14.46 25.06 -33.61
N ASP A 114 -15.76 25.34 -33.44
CA ASP A 114 -16.26 26.70 -33.21
C ASP A 114 -15.74 27.32 -31.91
N LEU A 115 -15.50 26.52 -30.86
CA LEU A 115 -14.92 27.00 -29.61
C LEU A 115 -13.47 27.47 -29.82
N PHE A 116 -12.65 26.65 -30.48
CA PHE A 116 -11.26 26.98 -30.79
C PHE A 116 -11.17 28.18 -31.74
N ASN A 117 -11.98 28.21 -32.80
CA ASN A 117 -12.04 29.34 -33.73
C ASN A 117 -12.41 30.63 -33.00
N PHE A 118 -13.40 30.58 -32.10
CA PHE A 118 -13.79 31.71 -31.28
C PHE A 118 -12.66 32.16 -30.35
N ALA A 119 -12.01 31.23 -29.65
CA ALA A 119 -10.91 31.54 -28.74
C ALA A 119 -9.74 32.21 -29.48
N PHE A 120 -9.32 31.68 -30.62
CA PHE A 120 -8.27 32.28 -31.46
C PHE A 120 -8.69 33.64 -32.04
N GLU A 121 -9.97 33.84 -32.40
CA GLU A 121 -10.48 35.13 -32.84
C GLU A 121 -10.40 36.19 -31.74
N ILE A 122 -10.90 35.87 -30.53
CA ILE A 122 -10.90 36.83 -29.42
C ILE A 122 -9.52 37.04 -28.82
N ALA A 123 -8.56 36.14 -29.05
CA ALA A 123 -7.19 36.28 -28.57
C ALA A 123 -6.54 37.62 -28.95
N GLN A 124 -6.95 38.22 -30.07
CA GLN A 124 -6.46 39.53 -30.53
C GLN A 124 -6.99 40.72 -29.73
N THR A 125 -8.09 40.56 -28.98
CA THR A 125 -8.77 41.65 -28.26
C THR A 125 -8.94 41.38 -26.77
N ARG A 126 -8.98 40.10 -26.37
CA ARG A 126 -9.25 39.57 -25.04
C ARG A 126 -8.35 38.37 -24.75
N THR A 127 -7.04 38.56 -24.87
CA THR A 127 -6.05 37.48 -24.82
C THR A 127 -6.18 36.59 -23.59
N VAL A 128 -6.31 37.14 -22.38
CA VAL A 128 -6.44 36.33 -21.15
C VAL A 128 -7.70 35.45 -21.17
N THR A 129 -8.83 35.96 -21.66
CA THR A 129 -10.04 35.14 -21.81
C THR A 129 -9.82 33.99 -22.79
N ALA A 130 -9.16 34.25 -23.93
CA ALA A 130 -8.84 33.22 -24.91
C ALA A 130 -7.97 32.12 -24.29
N LEU A 131 -6.95 32.50 -23.51
CA LEU A 131 -6.07 31.57 -22.83
C LEU A 131 -6.83 30.68 -21.84
N ILE A 132 -7.69 31.24 -21.01
CA ILE A 132 -8.53 30.45 -20.08
C ILE A 132 -9.35 29.41 -20.84
N ILE A 133 -10.05 29.82 -21.90
CA ILE A 133 -10.85 28.88 -22.70
C ILE A 133 -9.98 27.77 -23.29
N LEU A 134 -8.83 28.15 -23.85
CA LEU A 134 -7.94 27.19 -24.48
C LEU A 134 -7.31 26.23 -23.48
N VAL A 135 -6.90 26.66 -22.27
CA VAL A 135 -6.33 25.78 -21.23
C VAL A 135 -7.26 24.59 -20.96
N TYR A 136 -8.53 24.85 -20.60
CA TYR A 136 -9.50 23.77 -20.33
C TYR A 136 -9.84 22.96 -21.57
N ALA A 137 -9.93 23.61 -22.73
CA ALA A 137 -10.24 22.91 -23.98
C ALA A 137 -9.06 22.04 -24.44
N THR A 138 -7.80 22.40 -24.18
CA THR A 138 -6.64 21.59 -24.57
C THR A 138 -6.43 20.41 -23.64
N HIS A 139 -6.68 20.61 -22.34
CA HIS A 139 -6.58 19.56 -21.31
C HIS A 139 -7.51 18.36 -21.57
N THR A 140 -8.57 18.53 -22.37
CA THR A 140 -9.64 17.53 -22.53
C THR A 140 -9.73 16.91 -23.92
N VAL A 141 -9.00 17.44 -24.92
CA VAL A 141 -9.11 16.97 -26.32
C VAL A 141 -8.00 16.00 -26.72
N GLU A 142 -8.33 15.16 -27.71
CA GLU A 142 -7.43 14.14 -28.26
C GLU A 142 -6.14 14.74 -28.84
N ASN A 143 -5.02 14.00 -28.69
CA ASN A 143 -3.68 14.40 -29.13
C ASN A 143 -3.60 14.76 -30.62
N ASP A 144 -4.29 13.99 -31.47
CA ASP A 144 -4.38 14.22 -32.91
C ASP A 144 -4.97 15.59 -33.25
N PHE A 145 -5.90 16.07 -32.41
CA PHE A 145 -6.49 17.39 -32.59
C PHE A 145 -5.53 18.50 -32.13
N ILE A 146 -4.87 18.34 -30.97
CA ILE A 146 -3.84 19.27 -30.49
C ILE A 146 -2.73 19.43 -31.54
N CYS A 147 -2.25 18.34 -32.12
CA CYS A 147 -1.29 18.33 -33.23
C CYS A 147 -1.67 19.30 -34.37
N GLN A 148 -2.96 19.36 -34.72
CA GLN A 148 -3.45 20.19 -35.83
C GLN A 148 -3.45 21.68 -35.48
N ILE A 149 -3.61 22.03 -34.21
CA ILE A 149 -3.68 23.42 -33.73
C ILE A 149 -2.39 23.89 -33.03
N ALA A 150 -1.41 23.01 -32.86
CA ALA A 150 -0.15 23.24 -32.16
C ALA A 150 0.59 24.51 -32.60
N GLU A 151 0.69 24.77 -33.91
CA GLU A 151 1.33 25.99 -34.43
C GLU A 151 0.60 27.26 -33.98
N SER A 152 -0.74 27.24 -33.97
CA SER A 152 -1.57 28.36 -33.53
C SER A 152 -1.42 28.60 -32.03
N ILE A 153 -1.34 27.52 -31.23
CA ILE A 153 -1.08 27.59 -29.80
C ILE A 153 0.29 28.22 -29.54
N ILE A 154 1.37 27.73 -30.18
CA ILE A 154 2.71 28.31 -30.05
C ILE A 154 2.70 29.80 -30.34
N GLN A 155 2.11 30.20 -31.47
CA GLN A 155 2.08 31.60 -31.89
C GLN A 155 1.34 32.46 -30.87
N LEU A 156 0.20 31.97 -30.36
CA LEU A 156 -0.57 32.65 -29.34
C LEU A 156 0.21 32.77 -28.03
N VAL A 157 0.79 31.69 -27.53
CA VAL A 157 1.57 31.68 -26.28
C VAL A 157 2.75 32.63 -26.40
N SER A 158 3.51 32.57 -27.49
CA SER A 158 4.67 33.45 -27.73
C SER A 158 4.27 34.93 -27.73
N GLN A 159 3.15 35.26 -28.40
CA GLN A 159 2.59 36.61 -28.41
C GLN A 159 2.11 37.01 -27.02
N ALA A 160 1.36 36.16 -26.33
CA ALA A 160 0.78 36.43 -25.02
C ALA A 160 1.86 36.67 -23.95
N ALA A 161 2.84 35.78 -23.86
CA ALA A 161 3.91 35.85 -22.87
C ALA A 161 4.77 37.14 -23.00
N THR A 162 4.87 37.69 -24.21
CA THR A 162 5.62 38.93 -24.47
C THR A 162 4.77 40.20 -24.37
N THR A 163 3.47 40.15 -24.66
CA THR A 163 2.61 41.34 -24.78
C THR A 163 1.69 41.57 -23.58
N ILE A 164 1.29 40.52 -22.86
CA ILE A 164 0.46 40.64 -21.67
C ILE A 164 1.30 41.23 -20.53
N THR A 165 0.80 42.30 -19.89
CA THR A 165 1.46 42.91 -18.73
C THR A 165 1.00 42.30 -17.41
N ASP A 166 -0.19 41.71 -17.40
CA ASP A 166 -0.74 41.02 -16.23
C ASP A 166 -0.03 39.68 -16.01
N LYS A 167 0.52 39.47 -14.81
CA LYS A 167 1.29 38.26 -14.49
C LYS A 167 0.44 37.00 -14.58
N LYS A 168 -0.76 37.00 -14.00
CA LYS A 168 -1.69 35.85 -14.09
C LYS A 168 -2.01 35.49 -15.55
N GLY A 169 -2.26 36.50 -16.38
CA GLY A 169 -2.45 36.29 -17.83
C GLY A 169 -1.25 35.68 -18.54
N LYS A 170 0.00 35.98 -18.13
CA LYS A 170 1.19 35.31 -18.64
C LYS A 170 1.30 33.86 -18.16
N VAL A 171 1.06 33.61 -16.87
CA VAL A 171 1.05 32.24 -16.33
C VAL A 171 0.03 31.37 -17.06
N ARG A 172 -1.17 31.89 -17.37
CA ARG A 172 -2.15 31.17 -18.20
C ARG A 172 -1.66 30.88 -19.62
N ALA A 173 -0.78 31.71 -20.18
CA ALA A 173 -0.16 31.41 -21.48
C ALA A 173 0.84 30.24 -21.35
N PHE A 174 1.61 30.19 -20.27
CA PHE A 174 2.51 29.08 -19.98
C PHE A 174 1.75 27.81 -19.59
N GLN A 175 0.62 27.92 -18.89
CA GLN A 175 -0.25 26.78 -18.60
C GLN A 175 -0.83 26.21 -19.90
N LEU A 176 -1.36 27.05 -20.80
CA LEU A 176 -1.81 26.58 -22.12
C LEU A 176 -0.69 25.88 -22.88
N PHE A 177 0.54 26.37 -22.75
CA PHE A 177 1.70 25.67 -23.27
C PHE A 177 1.78 24.30 -22.60
N ALA A 178 2.00 24.20 -21.28
CA ALA A 178 2.13 22.95 -20.53
C ALA A 178 1.00 21.93 -20.81
N GLU A 179 -0.27 22.33 -20.78
CA GLU A 179 -1.43 21.46 -21.08
C GLU A 179 -1.39 20.89 -22.51
N ALA A 180 -0.87 21.67 -23.46
CA ALA A 180 -0.67 21.19 -24.82
C ALA A 180 0.54 20.24 -24.94
N PHE A 181 1.31 20.01 -23.87
CA PHE A 181 2.42 19.04 -23.80
C PHE A 181 2.16 17.88 -22.86
N ASP A 182 1.12 17.93 -22.02
CA ASP A 182 0.83 16.93 -21.01
C ASP A 182 0.19 15.66 -21.60
N ARG A 183 0.78 15.14 -22.69
CA ARG A 183 0.24 14.07 -23.54
C ARG A 183 1.34 13.12 -24.04
N ASP A 184 1.05 11.83 -24.04
CA ASP A 184 1.98 10.69 -24.26
C ASP A 184 2.84 10.72 -25.55
N GLU A 185 2.51 11.58 -26.52
CA GLU A 185 3.31 11.75 -27.73
C GLU A 185 3.97 13.14 -27.77
N PRO A 186 5.26 13.26 -28.13
CA PRO A 186 5.94 14.56 -28.21
C PRO A 186 5.44 15.36 -29.42
N LEU A 187 4.31 16.05 -29.23
CA LEU A 187 3.55 16.87 -30.19
C LEU A 187 4.42 17.89 -30.95
N PHE A 188 5.60 18.21 -30.43
CA PHE A 188 6.48 19.28 -30.91
C PHE A 188 7.87 18.84 -31.37
N GLN A 189 8.10 17.56 -31.65
CA GLN A 189 9.26 17.19 -32.48
C GLN A 189 9.40 18.05 -33.76
N PRO A 190 8.31 18.55 -34.39
CA PRO A 190 8.42 19.48 -35.53
C PRO A 190 8.81 20.93 -35.18
N TYR A 191 8.72 21.38 -33.93
CA TYR A 191 8.90 22.80 -33.52
C TYR A 191 9.89 23.03 -32.35
N PRO A 192 11.09 22.42 -32.36
CA PRO A 192 12.03 22.51 -31.24
C PRO A 192 12.47 23.95 -30.91
N ASP A 193 12.69 24.78 -31.93
CA ASP A 193 13.13 26.18 -31.74
C ASP A 193 12.08 27.02 -31.00
N SER A 194 10.80 26.86 -31.38
CA SER A 194 9.69 27.58 -30.76
C SER A 194 9.45 27.11 -29.33
N PHE A 195 9.57 25.80 -29.09
CA PHE A 195 9.53 25.25 -27.74
C PHE A 195 10.60 25.90 -26.86
N LEU A 196 11.87 25.84 -27.28
CA LEU A 196 12.99 26.37 -26.50
C LEU A 196 12.83 27.87 -26.25
N GLN A 197 12.29 28.61 -27.19
CA GLN A 197 11.99 30.02 -27.02
C GLN A 197 10.93 30.27 -25.92
N ILE A 198 9.82 29.54 -25.95
CA ILE A 198 8.75 29.68 -24.94
C ILE A 198 9.25 29.20 -23.58
N PHE A 199 9.93 28.06 -23.52
CA PHE A 199 10.51 27.52 -22.29
C PHE A 199 11.51 28.49 -21.67
N SER A 200 12.39 29.10 -22.48
CA SER A 200 13.30 30.14 -22.00
C SER A 200 12.56 31.35 -21.44
N LEU A 201 11.49 31.80 -22.12
CA LEU A 201 10.68 32.93 -21.66
C LEU A 201 9.92 32.62 -20.35
N MET A 202 9.47 31.38 -20.20
CA MET A 202 8.84 30.89 -18.97
C MET A 202 9.85 30.92 -17.82
N MET A 203 11.03 30.33 -18.01
CA MET A 203 12.12 30.35 -17.02
C MET A 203 12.58 31.79 -16.68
N GLU A 204 12.71 32.67 -17.68
CA GLU A 204 13.06 34.07 -17.47
C GLU A 204 11.98 34.81 -16.66
N THR A 205 10.70 34.55 -16.92
CA THR A 205 9.59 35.19 -16.20
C THR A 205 9.57 34.73 -14.75
N TYR A 206 9.66 33.41 -14.53
CA TYR A 206 9.70 32.80 -13.21
C TYR A 206 10.88 33.32 -12.37
N VAL A 207 12.10 33.33 -12.93
CA VAL A 207 13.29 33.88 -12.26
C VAL A 207 13.12 35.36 -11.92
N ASN A 208 12.55 36.14 -12.84
CA ASN A 208 12.32 37.55 -12.58
C ASN A 208 11.32 37.74 -11.43
N ASP A 209 10.30 36.91 -11.34
CA ASP A 209 9.23 37.00 -10.36
C ASP A 209 9.66 36.49 -8.98
N LEU A 210 10.55 35.50 -8.93
CA LEU A 210 11.28 35.09 -7.72
C LEU A 210 12.15 36.23 -7.16
N LYS A 211 12.93 36.90 -8.01
CA LYS A 211 13.88 37.95 -7.59
C LYS A 211 13.22 39.31 -7.38
N ASN A 212 12.13 39.58 -8.08
CA ASN A 212 11.40 40.84 -8.05
C ASN A 212 9.90 40.60 -7.84
N PRO A 213 9.50 40.06 -6.68
CA PRO A 213 8.12 39.68 -6.43
C PRO A 213 7.19 40.88 -6.39
N VAL A 214 5.95 40.66 -6.85
CA VAL A 214 4.89 41.67 -6.70
C VAL A 214 4.49 41.83 -5.24
N GLN A 215 3.85 42.94 -4.92
CA GLN A 215 3.29 43.19 -3.59
C GLN A 215 1.76 43.19 -3.67
N PRO A 216 1.06 42.56 -2.71
CA PRO A 216 1.56 41.92 -1.47
C PRO A 216 2.23 40.55 -1.70
N MET A 217 3.08 40.12 -0.75
CA MET A 217 3.81 38.84 -0.84
C MET A 217 2.90 37.63 -1.09
N ALA A 218 1.72 37.57 -0.45
CA ALA A 218 0.75 36.49 -0.70
C ALA A 218 0.33 36.36 -2.17
N GLN A 219 0.28 37.46 -2.92
CA GLN A 219 0.01 37.43 -4.36
C GLN A 219 1.24 36.97 -5.16
N ALA A 220 2.45 37.32 -4.70
CA ALA A 220 3.67 36.83 -5.33
C ALA A 220 3.81 35.32 -5.15
N GLU A 221 3.55 34.81 -3.95
CA GLU A 221 3.53 33.39 -3.64
C GLU A 221 2.53 32.63 -4.52
N GLU A 222 1.28 33.11 -4.61
CA GLU A 222 0.27 32.53 -5.52
C GLU A 222 0.76 32.45 -6.98
N ILE A 223 1.36 33.52 -7.50
CA ILE A 223 1.84 33.56 -8.89
C ILE A 223 3.04 32.63 -9.10
N VAL A 224 4.02 32.69 -8.20
CA VAL A 224 5.26 31.93 -8.31
C VAL A 224 5.00 30.43 -8.13
N ASN A 225 4.08 30.03 -7.26
CA ASN A 225 3.68 28.63 -7.12
C ASN A 225 2.98 28.11 -8.38
N LEU A 226 2.10 28.90 -9.00
CA LEU A 226 1.51 28.54 -10.29
C LEU A 226 2.56 28.45 -11.41
N GLU A 227 3.55 29.33 -11.42
CA GLU A 227 4.68 29.24 -12.36
C GLU A 227 5.53 27.99 -12.12
N SER A 228 5.80 27.66 -10.85
CA SER A 228 6.49 26.43 -10.43
C SER A 228 5.77 25.20 -10.94
N GLU A 229 4.47 25.09 -10.68
CA GLU A 229 3.62 23.97 -11.11
C GLU A 229 3.69 23.80 -12.63
N VAL A 230 3.47 24.87 -13.38
CA VAL A 230 3.51 24.85 -14.85
C VAL A 230 4.88 24.45 -15.39
N ILE A 231 5.97 24.97 -14.80
CA ILE A 231 7.33 24.59 -15.19
C ILE A 231 7.59 23.10 -14.88
N SER A 232 7.14 22.63 -13.72
CA SER A 232 7.28 21.24 -13.28
C SER A 232 6.56 20.30 -14.23
N THR A 233 5.32 20.62 -14.61
CA THR A 233 4.58 19.86 -15.62
C THR A 233 5.39 19.73 -16.90
N VAL A 234 5.95 20.82 -17.43
CA VAL A 234 6.80 20.77 -18.64
C VAL A 234 8.08 19.95 -18.42
N LEU A 235 8.70 20.03 -17.25
CA LEU A 235 9.95 19.32 -16.96
C LEU A 235 9.77 17.81 -16.77
N ARG A 236 8.58 17.34 -16.41
CA ARG A 236 8.26 15.90 -16.34
C ARG A 236 8.22 15.19 -17.70
N TRP A 237 8.32 15.94 -18.79
CA TRP A 237 8.34 15.39 -20.15
C TRP A 237 9.76 15.21 -20.69
N ASN A 238 9.97 14.14 -21.45
CA ASN A 238 11.27 13.85 -22.07
C ASN A 238 11.43 14.54 -23.44
N PHE A 239 11.95 15.77 -23.41
CA PHE A 239 12.27 16.53 -24.62
C PHE A 239 13.73 16.37 -25.04
N PRO A 240 14.02 15.74 -26.21
CA PRO A 240 15.39 15.45 -26.63
C PRO A 240 16.25 16.69 -26.94
N PHE A 241 15.63 17.88 -27.00
CA PHE A 241 16.29 19.15 -27.28
C PHE A 241 16.40 20.06 -26.05
N VAL A 242 15.84 19.68 -24.90
CA VAL A 242 16.05 20.38 -23.62
C VAL A 242 17.29 19.80 -22.97
N ASP A 243 18.23 20.67 -22.59
CA ASP A 243 19.38 20.27 -21.79
C ASP A 243 18.95 20.23 -20.31
N PHE A 244 18.43 19.08 -19.87
CA PHE A 244 17.96 18.89 -18.50
C PHE A 244 19.08 19.07 -17.48
N SER A 245 20.32 18.68 -17.79
CA SER A 245 21.47 18.90 -16.90
C SER A 245 21.74 20.38 -16.70
N GLN A 246 21.75 21.18 -17.77
CA GLN A 246 21.94 22.62 -17.66
C GLN A 246 20.77 23.31 -16.93
N THR A 247 19.55 22.90 -17.22
CA THR A 247 18.34 23.45 -16.58
C THR A 247 18.34 23.16 -15.08
N TYR A 248 18.69 21.92 -14.71
CA TYR A 248 18.85 21.49 -13.33
C TYR A 248 19.94 22.28 -12.60
N GLU A 249 21.14 22.39 -13.19
CA GLU A 249 22.23 23.19 -12.61
C GLU A 249 21.78 24.64 -12.37
N TYR A 250 21.02 25.22 -13.30
CA TYR A 250 20.50 26.57 -13.15
C TYR A 250 19.49 26.70 -12.01
N LEU A 251 18.58 25.74 -11.84
CA LEU A 251 17.66 25.69 -10.69
C LEU A 251 18.41 25.58 -9.36
N LEU A 252 19.45 24.74 -9.28
CA LEU A 252 20.30 24.64 -8.08
C LEU A 252 21.06 25.95 -7.79
N GLN A 253 21.49 26.68 -8.82
CA GLN A 253 22.09 28.01 -8.65
C GLN A 253 21.09 29.03 -8.12
N LEU A 254 19.82 28.98 -8.54
CA LEU A 254 18.75 29.84 -8.01
C LEU A 254 18.46 29.53 -6.53
N LEU A 255 18.47 28.24 -6.16
CA LEU A 255 18.27 27.82 -4.76
C LEU A 255 19.37 28.38 -3.83
N GLN A 256 20.54 28.72 -4.38
CA GLN A 256 21.65 29.36 -3.64
C GLN A 256 21.62 30.90 -3.71
N ASP A 257 20.67 31.51 -4.41
CA ASP A 257 20.62 32.95 -4.61
C ASP A 257 19.97 33.67 -3.42
N GLU A 258 20.81 34.30 -2.59
CA GLU A 258 20.38 35.09 -1.41
C GLU A 258 19.46 36.28 -1.73
N THR A 259 19.28 36.64 -3.01
CA THR A 259 18.34 37.70 -3.42
C THR A 259 16.88 37.25 -3.48
N ILE A 260 16.62 35.94 -3.51
CA ILE A 260 15.27 35.38 -3.51
C ILE A 260 14.72 35.39 -2.09
N SER A 261 13.46 35.81 -1.94
CA SER A 261 12.79 35.81 -0.64
C SER A 261 12.74 34.40 -0.07
N SER A 262 12.96 34.27 1.25
CA SER A 262 12.76 32.98 1.93
C SER A 262 11.36 32.43 1.72
N ASP A 263 10.35 33.28 1.56
CA ASP A 263 8.96 32.82 1.39
C ASP A 263 8.69 32.21 0.00
N LEU A 264 9.53 32.53 -0.99
CA LEU A 264 9.31 32.11 -2.39
C LEU A 264 10.25 30.99 -2.85
N ILE A 265 11.37 30.81 -2.15
CA ILE A 265 12.43 29.88 -2.55
C ILE A 265 11.96 28.42 -2.59
N TYR A 266 10.92 28.06 -1.81
CA TYR A 266 10.36 26.70 -1.76
C TYR A 266 9.69 26.29 -3.07
N SER A 267 9.20 27.25 -3.86
CA SER A 267 8.67 27.00 -5.19
C SER A 267 9.72 26.47 -6.17
N LEU A 268 11.02 26.48 -5.83
CA LEU A 268 12.04 25.85 -6.66
C LEU A 268 12.07 24.31 -6.49
N PHE A 269 11.44 23.77 -5.45
CA PHE A 269 11.51 22.34 -5.16
C PHE A 269 10.71 21.50 -6.14
N ASP A 270 9.49 21.90 -6.51
CA ASP A 270 8.67 21.18 -7.48
C ASP A 270 9.38 20.99 -8.84
N PRO A 271 9.99 22.02 -9.47
CA PRO A 271 10.68 21.82 -10.75
C PRO A 271 12.00 21.06 -10.60
N ILE A 272 12.66 21.13 -9.44
CA ILE A 272 13.85 20.30 -9.15
C ILE A 272 13.44 18.83 -9.02
N GLN A 273 12.36 18.55 -8.29
CA GLN A 273 11.78 17.23 -8.11
C GLN A 273 11.35 16.64 -9.45
N ALA A 274 10.61 17.40 -10.27
CA ALA A 274 10.18 16.96 -11.59
C ALA A 274 11.34 16.49 -12.48
N ILE A 275 12.47 17.20 -12.47
CA ILE A 275 13.66 16.76 -13.21
C ILE A 275 14.27 15.49 -12.59
N ILE A 276 14.30 15.35 -11.26
CA ILE A 276 14.85 14.16 -10.62
C ILE A 276 13.97 12.94 -10.93
N GLU A 277 12.66 13.04 -10.74
CA GLU A 277 11.69 11.97 -10.97
C GLU A 277 11.78 11.41 -12.39
N THR A 278 11.77 12.28 -13.40
CA THR A 278 11.74 11.87 -14.81
C THR A 278 13.14 11.67 -15.40
N HIS A 279 14.10 12.54 -15.05
CA HIS A 279 15.41 12.63 -15.72
C HIS A 279 16.58 12.29 -14.79
N GLY A 280 16.34 11.67 -13.64
CA GLY A 280 17.36 11.33 -12.64
C GLY A 280 18.57 10.57 -13.21
N ASN A 281 18.35 9.71 -14.21
CA ASN A 281 19.42 9.01 -14.93
C ASN A 281 20.36 9.95 -15.71
N ILE A 282 19.81 11.03 -16.30
CA ILE A 282 20.57 12.03 -17.05
C ILE A 282 21.38 12.91 -16.10
N ILE A 283 20.80 13.26 -14.95
CA ILE A 283 21.43 14.13 -13.95
C ILE A 283 22.15 13.37 -12.81
N ARG A 284 22.40 12.06 -12.98
CA ARG A 284 22.95 11.18 -11.93
C ARG A 284 24.25 11.71 -11.31
N GLU A 285 25.10 12.38 -12.10
CA GLU A 285 26.36 12.96 -11.61
C GLU A 285 26.18 14.14 -10.65
N TYR A 286 25.03 14.83 -10.71
CA TYR A 286 24.70 15.98 -9.87
C TYR A 286 24.06 15.58 -8.54
N LEU A 287 23.39 14.42 -8.47
CA LEU A 287 22.59 13.99 -7.31
C LEU A 287 23.37 14.05 -5.97
N PRO A 288 24.65 13.62 -5.88
CA PRO A 288 25.41 13.76 -4.64
C PRO A 288 25.61 15.22 -4.21
N ALA A 289 25.90 16.13 -5.15
CA ALA A 289 26.07 17.55 -4.83
C ALA A 289 24.72 18.22 -4.49
N THR A 290 23.65 17.75 -5.12
CA THR A 290 22.28 18.13 -4.78
C THR A 290 21.96 17.75 -3.33
N LEU A 291 22.27 16.53 -2.90
CA LEU A 291 22.07 16.09 -1.52
C LEU A 291 22.86 16.97 -0.52
N ASP A 292 24.12 17.29 -0.84
CA ASP A 292 24.93 18.44 -0.37
C ASP A 292 24.08 19.67 -0.06
N LEU A 293 23.49 20.19 -1.12
CA LEU A 293 22.75 21.44 -1.08
C LEU A 293 21.52 21.34 -0.17
N PHE A 294 20.74 20.27 -0.27
CA PHE A 294 19.54 20.06 0.55
C PHE A 294 19.85 19.88 2.02
N LEU A 295 20.89 19.12 2.38
CA LEU A 295 21.33 18.98 3.76
C LEU A 295 21.72 20.33 4.36
N ASN A 296 22.53 21.11 3.63
CA ASN A 296 22.94 22.44 4.07
C ASN A 296 21.77 23.43 4.14
N TYR A 297 20.84 23.35 3.18
CA TYR A 297 19.66 24.19 3.15
C TYR A 297 18.73 23.89 4.33
N SER A 298 18.40 22.62 4.57
CA SER A 298 17.63 22.15 5.72
C SER A 298 18.29 22.57 7.03
N ALA A 299 19.62 22.44 7.13
CA ALA A 299 20.36 22.84 8.31
C ALA A 299 20.28 24.36 8.57
N ALA A 300 20.34 25.18 7.51
CA ALA A 300 20.26 26.63 7.62
C ALA A 300 18.85 27.16 7.90
N LYS A 301 17.82 26.43 7.48
CA LYS A 301 16.41 26.80 7.65
C LYS A 301 15.74 26.18 8.86
N CYS A 302 16.43 25.28 9.55
CA CYS A 302 15.95 24.70 10.79
C CYS A 302 15.69 25.79 11.84
N ILE A 303 14.43 25.94 12.26
CA ILE A 303 14.02 26.81 13.36
C ILE A 303 13.70 25.91 14.56
N GLU A 304 14.37 26.15 15.69
CA GLU A 304 14.10 25.43 16.95
C GLU A 304 12.61 25.56 17.31
N GLY A 305 11.94 24.42 17.55
CA GLY A 305 10.57 24.36 18.03
C GLY A 305 9.44 24.35 16.98
N SER A 306 9.74 24.27 15.68
CA SER A 306 8.68 24.10 14.65
C SER A 306 9.09 23.18 13.51
N PHE A 307 8.33 22.11 13.30
CA PHE A 307 8.29 21.38 12.03
C PHE A 307 7.44 22.21 11.07
N SER A 308 8.07 22.93 10.14
CA SER A 308 7.35 23.76 9.17
C SER A 308 6.89 22.95 7.96
N ASP A 309 5.79 23.32 7.32
CA ASP A 309 5.31 22.75 6.03
C ASP A 309 6.42 22.65 4.98
N GLN A 310 7.42 23.52 5.04
CA GLN A 310 8.63 23.53 4.22
C GLN A 310 9.46 22.24 4.27
N SER A 311 9.28 21.42 5.31
CA SER A 311 9.91 20.10 5.44
C SER A 311 9.33 19.09 4.45
N LEU A 312 8.05 19.23 4.08
CA LEU A 312 7.37 18.34 3.13
C LEU A 312 7.99 18.44 1.73
N ASN A 313 8.13 19.64 1.17
CA ASN A 313 8.70 19.83 -0.16
C ASN A 313 10.15 19.34 -0.26
N ILE A 314 10.94 19.48 0.81
CA ILE A 314 12.30 18.91 0.85
C ILE A 314 12.22 17.39 0.90
N GLY A 315 11.30 16.84 1.68
CA GLY A 315 11.04 15.42 1.78
C GLY A 315 10.70 14.79 0.42
N GLU A 316 9.83 15.41 -0.37
CA GLU A 316 9.45 14.95 -1.70
C GLU A 316 10.65 14.93 -2.68
N VAL A 317 11.49 15.97 -2.67
CA VAL A 317 12.72 15.96 -3.49
C VAL A 317 13.67 14.85 -3.04
N VAL A 318 13.78 14.60 -1.74
CA VAL A 318 14.66 13.58 -1.17
C VAL A 318 14.18 12.17 -1.49
N ASP A 319 12.87 11.97 -1.45
CA ASP A 319 12.22 10.75 -1.89
C ASP A 319 12.63 10.45 -3.34
N ALA A 320 12.44 11.42 -4.25
CA ALA A 320 12.88 11.31 -5.64
C ALA A 320 14.41 11.08 -5.77
N LEU A 321 15.25 11.77 -4.99
CA LEU A 321 16.71 11.55 -5.00
C LEU A 321 17.07 10.12 -4.63
N SER A 322 16.42 9.57 -3.60
CA SER A 322 16.69 8.23 -3.09
C SER A 322 16.29 7.12 -4.07
N MET A 323 15.30 7.36 -4.93
CA MET A 323 14.92 6.45 -6.02
C MET A 323 15.97 6.38 -7.15
N HIS A 324 16.70 7.47 -7.41
CA HIS A 324 17.61 7.58 -8.56
C HIS A 324 19.10 7.46 -8.21
N MET A 325 19.46 7.62 -6.93
CA MET A 325 20.80 7.30 -6.44
C MET A 325 20.93 5.79 -6.19
N LEU A 326 22.16 5.25 -6.29
CA LEU A 326 22.40 3.89 -5.79
C LEU A 326 22.17 3.91 -4.27
N PRO A 327 21.28 3.08 -3.71
CA PRO A 327 20.97 3.12 -2.28
C PRO A 327 22.21 2.99 -1.37
N SER A 328 23.17 2.17 -1.76
CA SER A 328 24.46 2.01 -1.05
C SER A 328 25.31 3.30 -1.04
N ASP A 329 25.32 4.06 -2.13
CA ASP A 329 26.01 5.36 -2.19
C ASP A 329 25.27 6.40 -1.36
N PHE A 330 23.93 6.39 -1.38
CA PHE A 330 23.10 7.28 -0.57
C PHE A 330 23.34 7.05 0.93
N ILE A 331 23.24 5.80 1.41
CA ILE A 331 23.47 5.47 2.83
C ILE A 331 24.90 5.79 3.26
N LYS A 332 25.90 5.45 2.45
CA LYS A 332 27.29 5.81 2.73
C LYS A 332 27.44 7.32 2.88
N TYR A 333 26.82 8.10 2.01
CA TYR A 333 26.90 9.54 2.05
C TYR A 333 26.22 10.14 3.30
N ILE A 334 25.00 9.67 3.62
CA ILE A 334 24.24 10.12 4.80
C ILE A 334 24.96 9.77 6.11
N THR A 335 25.56 8.58 6.21
CA THR A 335 26.37 8.18 7.36
C THR A 335 27.66 9.00 7.47
N GLU A 336 28.32 9.31 6.34
CA GLU A 336 29.47 10.23 6.32
C GLU A 336 29.09 11.65 6.76
N TYR A 337 27.93 12.17 6.31
CA TYR A 337 27.42 13.48 6.72
C TYR A 337 27.14 13.51 8.22
N ARG A 338 26.47 12.48 8.76
CA ARG A 338 26.22 12.37 10.20
C ARG A 338 27.48 12.45 11.05
N SER A 339 28.57 11.83 10.60
CA SER A 339 29.85 11.85 11.31
C SER A 339 30.50 13.25 11.39
N LYS A 340 30.10 14.17 10.50
CA LYS A 340 30.58 15.56 10.43
C LYS A 340 29.61 16.55 11.07
N ALA A 341 28.33 16.18 11.17
CA ALA A 341 27.29 17.01 11.79
C ALA A 341 27.69 17.38 13.23
N SER A 342 27.61 18.67 13.54
CA SER A 342 28.08 19.25 14.80
C SER A 342 27.15 20.33 15.37
N THR A 343 26.18 20.79 14.57
CA THR A 343 25.22 21.81 14.94
C THR A 343 23.79 21.25 14.94
N PHE A 344 22.90 21.86 15.72
CA PHE A 344 21.48 21.50 15.77
C PHE A 344 20.87 21.35 14.36
N GLY A 345 21.09 22.33 13.48
CA GLY A 345 20.58 22.29 12.11
C GLY A 345 21.12 21.13 11.28
N GLU A 346 22.42 20.81 11.38
CA GLU A 346 23.01 19.68 10.64
C GLU A 346 22.46 18.33 11.13
N HIS A 347 22.27 18.16 12.44
CA HIS A 347 21.63 16.97 13.00
C HIS A 347 20.18 16.84 12.53
N TYR A 348 19.42 17.95 12.59
CA TYR A 348 18.05 18.00 12.11
C TYR A 348 17.94 17.65 10.63
N ALA A 349 18.79 18.25 9.79
CA ALA A 349 18.82 17.98 8.35
C ALA A 349 19.09 16.51 8.08
N TRP A 350 20.10 15.92 8.72
CA TRP A 350 20.41 14.50 8.57
C TRP A 350 19.20 13.59 8.87
N MET A 351 18.50 13.84 9.97
CA MET A 351 17.33 13.06 10.38
C MET A 351 16.15 13.25 9.41
N LEU A 352 15.88 14.50 9.01
CA LEU A 352 14.82 14.81 8.05
C LEU A 352 15.04 14.08 6.71
N ILE A 353 16.24 14.17 6.14
CA ILE A 353 16.58 13.50 4.87
C ILE A 353 16.42 11.97 5.02
N LEU A 354 16.88 11.40 6.13
CA LEU A 354 16.77 9.97 6.38
C LEU A 354 15.31 9.51 6.56
N ASN A 355 14.49 10.32 7.25
CA ASN A 355 13.08 10.05 7.48
C ASN A 355 12.29 9.93 6.17
N HIS A 356 12.59 10.78 5.17
CA HIS A 356 11.90 10.75 3.88
C HIS A 356 12.47 9.69 2.93
N ALA A 357 13.77 9.38 3.00
CA ALA A 357 14.37 8.42 2.10
C ALA A 357 14.10 6.94 2.47
N CYS A 358 13.69 6.65 3.73
CA CYS A 358 13.78 5.31 4.28
C CYS A 358 12.98 4.24 3.51
N GLN A 359 11.86 4.60 2.91
CA GLN A 359 11.02 3.69 2.13
C GLN A 359 11.74 3.18 0.88
N ASN A 360 12.55 4.01 0.22
CA ASN A 360 13.23 3.64 -1.03
C ASN A 360 14.58 2.95 -0.82
N ILE A 361 15.15 3.02 0.38
CA ILE A 361 16.48 2.47 0.71
C ILE A 361 16.42 1.47 1.86
N MET A 362 15.25 0.84 2.06
CA MET A 362 14.97 -0.08 3.17
C MET A 362 16.02 -1.19 3.30
N ASP A 363 16.36 -1.87 2.20
CA ASP A 363 17.32 -2.98 2.21
C ASP A 363 18.71 -2.52 2.72
N GLU A 364 19.19 -1.37 2.26
CA GLU A 364 20.47 -0.80 2.73
C GLU A 364 20.40 -0.24 4.15
N ILE A 365 19.25 0.28 4.61
CA ILE A 365 19.05 0.63 6.02
C ILE A 365 19.14 -0.63 6.87
N GLU A 366 18.53 -1.74 6.47
CA GLU A 366 18.58 -3.01 7.20
C GLU A 366 20.04 -3.47 7.39
N MET A 367 20.86 -3.36 6.34
CA MET A 367 22.30 -3.69 6.39
C MET A 367 23.11 -2.78 7.30
N HIS A 368 22.71 -1.50 7.43
CA HIS A 368 23.41 -0.46 8.18
C HIS A 368 22.67 -0.04 9.46
N ILE A 369 21.72 -0.84 9.95
CA ILE A 369 20.79 -0.43 11.01
C ILE A 369 21.51 0.08 12.28
N ASN A 370 22.64 -0.54 12.64
CA ASN A 370 23.42 -0.15 13.80
C ASN A 370 24.07 1.23 13.63
N ASP A 371 24.57 1.52 12.43
CA ASP A 371 25.24 2.78 12.10
C ASP A 371 24.23 3.94 12.01
N ILE A 372 22.94 3.62 11.93
CA ILE A 372 21.83 4.57 11.82
C ILE A 372 21.11 4.77 13.15
N LEU A 373 20.64 3.69 13.79
CA LEU A 373 19.89 3.77 15.05
C LEU A 373 20.75 4.25 16.22
N GLN A 374 22.04 3.86 16.28
CA GLN A 374 22.87 4.26 17.40
C GLN A 374 23.07 5.79 17.48
N PRO A 375 23.38 6.50 16.37
CA PRO A 375 23.43 7.96 16.40
C PRO A 375 22.10 8.67 16.68
N LEU A 376 20.95 8.07 16.32
CA LEU A 376 19.63 8.60 16.68
C LEU A 376 19.38 8.49 18.20
N LEU A 377 19.76 7.36 18.79
CA LEU A 377 19.69 7.14 20.25
C LEU A 377 20.62 8.10 21.01
N ASP A 378 21.84 8.32 20.50
CA ASP A 378 22.78 9.26 21.11
C ASP A 378 22.20 10.69 21.16
N ILE A 379 21.42 11.10 20.14
CA ILE A 379 20.75 12.40 20.10
C ILE A 379 19.64 12.51 21.17
N LEU A 380 18.93 11.43 21.48
CA LEU A 380 17.95 11.41 22.58
C LEU A 380 18.62 11.62 23.95
N GLU A 381 19.90 11.27 24.10
CA GLU A 381 20.63 11.50 25.35
C GLU A 381 21.10 12.97 25.50
N GLU A 382 21.07 13.78 24.44
CA GLU A 382 21.51 15.19 24.46
C GLU A 382 20.50 16.12 25.16
N GLY A 383 19.23 15.71 25.28
CA GLY A 383 18.19 16.46 26.01
C GLY A 383 17.57 17.65 25.27
N ASN A 384 17.83 17.82 23.96
CA ASN A 384 17.13 18.82 23.14
C ASN A 384 15.80 18.24 22.63
N GLU A 385 14.66 18.77 23.07
CA GLU A 385 13.33 18.23 22.72
C GLU A 385 13.03 18.27 21.21
N SER A 386 13.42 19.32 20.49
CA SER A 386 13.16 19.39 19.05
C SER A 386 13.98 18.38 18.25
N LEU A 387 15.25 18.15 18.62
CA LEU A 387 16.04 17.06 18.03
C LEU A 387 15.49 15.69 18.42
N ALA A 388 15.02 15.55 19.66
CA ALA A 388 14.46 14.31 20.13
C ALA A 388 13.18 13.94 19.38
N GLN A 389 12.29 14.92 19.15
CA GLN A 389 11.09 14.75 18.34
C GLN A 389 11.41 14.20 16.95
N ILE A 390 12.28 14.86 16.17
CA ILE A 390 12.61 14.39 14.81
C ILE A 390 13.42 13.09 14.84
N SER A 391 14.25 12.86 15.86
CA SER A 391 14.94 11.59 16.05
C SER A 391 13.94 10.45 16.23
N MET A 392 12.91 10.66 17.06
CA MET A 392 11.82 9.70 17.28
C MET A 392 10.97 9.49 16.02
N LEU A 393 10.60 10.55 15.28
CA LEU A 393 9.89 10.40 14.00
C LEU A 393 10.71 9.60 12.98
N THR A 394 12.02 9.87 12.90
CA THR A 394 12.94 9.12 12.02
C THR A 394 13.06 7.66 12.47
N MET A 395 13.14 7.40 13.78
CA MET A 395 13.13 6.05 14.32
C MET A 395 11.82 5.33 13.99
N TYR A 396 10.67 5.99 14.14
CA TYR A 396 9.36 5.44 13.80
C TYR A 396 9.35 4.97 12.34
N SER A 397 9.73 5.85 11.40
CA SER A 397 9.78 5.50 9.96
C SER A 397 10.77 4.39 9.66
N ILE A 398 11.91 4.31 10.35
CA ILE A 398 12.87 3.21 10.22
C ILE A 398 12.32 1.91 10.79
N ILE A 399 11.66 1.92 11.94
CA ILE A 399 11.10 0.71 12.57
C ILE A 399 9.97 0.15 11.69
N ASP A 400 9.14 1.03 11.12
CA ASP A 400 8.02 0.65 10.24
C ASP A 400 8.51 -0.05 8.96
N VAL A 401 9.58 0.44 8.34
CA VAL A 401 10.13 -0.18 7.11
C VAL A 401 11.12 -1.31 7.40
N CYS A 402 11.91 -1.23 8.47
CA CYS A 402 12.97 -2.19 8.81
C CYS A 402 12.65 -2.99 10.08
N GLU A 403 11.41 -3.50 10.17
CA GLU A 403 10.84 -4.17 11.35
C GLU A 403 11.88 -5.13 12.02
N ARG A 404 12.49 -6.03 11.23
CA ARG A 404 13.31 -7.13 11.75
C ARG A 404 14.66 -6.67 12.29
N ALA A 405 15.26 -5.66 11.66
CA ALA A 405 16.54 -5.14 12.06
C ALA A 405 16.43 -4.27 13.32
N ALA A 406 15.27 -3.65 13.53
CA ALA A 406 14.99 -2.84 14.71
C ALA A 406 14.73 -3.66 15.99
N GLU A 407 14.29 -4.92 15.88
CA GLU A 407 13.93 -5.80 17.03
C GLU A 407 15.02 -5.81 18.13
N GLY A 408 16.30 -5.91 17.73
CA GLY A 408 17.44 -5.96 18.65
C GLY A 408 17.71 -4.65 19.42
N TYR A 409 17.08 -3.54 19.05
CA TYR A 409 17.22 -2.22 19.69
C TYR A 409 16.05 -1.86 20.59
N THR A 410 14.97 -2.65 20.59
CA THR A 410 13.68 -2.32 21.23
C THR A 410 13.83 -1.81 22.66
N ASN A 411 14.53 -2.54 23.53
CA ASN A 411 14.69 -2.14 24.94
C ASN A 411 15.42 -0.80 25.07
N LYS A 412 16.48 -0.59 24.28
CA LYS A 412 17.25 0.64 24.30
C LYS A 412 16.45 1.83 23.76
N ILE A 413 15.64 1.61 22.72
CA ILE A 413 14.73 2.62 22.18
C ILE A 413 13.69 2.98 23.23
N LEU A 414 12.98 2.01 23.81
CA LEU A 414 11.97 2.24 24.84
C LEU A 414 12.54 3.00 26.06
N GLU A 415 13.70 2.59 26.57
CA GLU A 415 14.38 3.30 27.66
C GLU A 415 14.70 4.76 27.31
N SER A 416 15.14 5.02 26.07
CA SER A 416 15.54 6.35 25.61
C SER A 416 14.35 7.27 25.36
N VAL A 417 13.30 6.79 24.68
CA VAL A 417 12.11 7.61 24.37
C VAL A 417 11.29 7.92 25.62
N LEU A 418 11.22 7.00 26.59
CA LEU A 418 10.50 7.22 27.85
C LEU A 418 11.10 8.31 28.74
N ALA A 419 12.36 8.71 28.49
CA ALA A 419 12.95 9.88 29.14
C ALA A 419 12.20 11.19 28.81
N TYR A 420 11.41 11.20 27.73
CA TYR A 420 10.68 12.36 27.21
C TYR A 420 9.17 12.38 27.53
N LYS A 421 8.69 11.49 28.39
CA LYS A 421 7.27 11.46 28.83
C LYS A 421 6.77 12.79 29.42
N ASP A 422 7.67 13.53 30.06
CA ASP A 422 7.41 14.82 30.69
C ASP A 422 7.78 16.00 29.77
N GLY A 423 8.01 15.75 28.47
CA GLY A 423 8.44 16.77 27.50
C GLY A 423 7.46 17.93 27.37
N GLU A 424 7.98 19.15 27.22
CA GLU A 424 7.17 20.37 27.16
C GLU A 424 6.56 20.60 25.77
N LEU A 425 7.20 20.12 24.70
CA LEU A 425 6.70 20.19 23.33
C LEU A 425 5.70 19.06 23.03
N GLU A 426 4.46 19.43 22.68
CA GLU A 426 3.36 18.52 22.29
C GLU A 426 3.82 17.44 21.29
N GLY A 427 4.51 17.87 20.23
CA GLY A 427 5.00 16.97 19.20
C GLY A 427 6.03 15.94 19.68
N THR A 428 6.73 16.19 20.78
CA THR A 428 7.70 15.23 21.36
C THR A 428 6.99 14.06 22.00
N VAL A 429 5.90 14.32 22.73
CA VAL A 429 5.08 13.27 23.36
C VAL A 429 4.38 12.43 22.30
N ILE A 430 3.85 13.08 21.25
CA ILE A 430 3.25 12.38 20.11
C ILE A 430 4.28 11.45 19.45
N ALA A 431 5.47 11.95 19.11
CA ALA A 431 6.53 11.15 18.49
C ALA A 431 6.98 9.98 19.39
N MET A 432 7.07 10.19 20.71
CA MET A 432 7.34 9.13 21.68
C MET A 432 6.27 8.04 21.62
N CYS A 433 4.99 8.41 21.65
CA CYS A 433 3.89 7.45 21.57
C CYS A 433 3.89 6.69 20.24
N GLN A 434 4.17 7.34 19.11
CA GLN A 434 4.28 6.68 17.80
C GLN A 434 5.37 5.61 17.77
N VAL A 435 6.56 5.91 18.31
CA VAL A 435 7.66 4.94 18.41
C VAL A 435 7.27 3.76 19.32
N ILE A 436 6.62 4.02 20.45
CA ILE A 436 6.18 2.94 21.35
C ILE A 436 5.11 2.07 20.68
N SER A 437 4.11 2.69 20.06
CA SER A 437 3.02 2.01 19.35
C SER A 437 3.54 1.09 18.25
N VAL A 438 4.50 1.54 17.43
CA VAL A 438 5.07 0.71 16.35
C VAL A 438 5.91 -0.45 16.90
N LEU A 439 6.67 -0.25 18.00
CA LEU A 439 7.41 -1.36 18.62
C LEU A 439 6.47 -2.42 19.22
N PHE A 440 5.33 -2.00 19.75
CA PHE A 440 4.31 -2.89 20.30
C PHE A 440 3.51 -3.61 19.21
N SER A 441 3.17 -2.94 18.10
CA SER A 441 2.43 -3.56 16.99
C SER A 441 3.17 -4.73 16.35
N TYR A 442 4.51 -4.69 16.35
CA TYR A 442 5.37 -5.78 15.88
C TYR A 442 5.75 -6.82 16.96
N ASN A 443 5.27 -6.67 18.20
CA ASN A 443 5.59 -7.55 19.33
C ASN A 443 7.09 -7.70 19.63
N PHE A 444 7.86 -6.62 19.48
CA PHE A 444 9.31 -6.68 19.73
C PHE A 444 9.69 -6.56 21.22
N ALA A 445 8.80 -6.00 22.04
CA ALA A 445 9.07 -5.78 23.46
C ALA A 445 8.69 -7.01 24.30
N GLU A 446 9.50 -7.35 25.30
CA GLU A 446 9.15 -8.37 26.29
C GLU A 446 7.94 -7.89 27.11
N THR A 447 7.03 -8.81 27.45
CA THR A 447 5.77 -8.52 28.16
C THR A 447 5.98 -7.72 29.44
N GLU A 448 7.01 -8.04 30.22
CA GLU A 448 7.36 -7.32 31.45
C GLU A 448 7.69 -5.84 31.20
N ILE A 449 8.38 -5.55 30.09
CA ILE A 449 8.74 -4.20 29.67
C ILE A 449 7.49 -3.46 29.19
N VAL A 450 6.61 -4.11 28.42
CA VAL A 450 5.34 -3.51 27.98
C VAL A 450 4.50 -3.10 29.19
N ILE A 451 4.39 -3.95 30.22
CA ILE A 451 3.65 -3.64 31.46
C ILE A 451 4.26 -2.41 32.17
N GLU A 452 5.59 -2.34 32.29
CA GLU A 452 6.26 -1.19 32.90
C GLU A 452 6.01 0.11 32.12
N VAL A 453 6.17 0.07 30.79
CA VAL A 453 5.93 1.20 29.89
C VAL A 453 4.49 1.70 30.02
N VAL A 454 3.50 0.79 29.99
CA VAL A 454 2.07 1.15 30.14
C VAL A 454 1.82 1.85 31.48
N GLY A 455 2.41 1.37 32.58
CA GLY A 455 2.31 2.02 33.89
C GLY A 455 2.84 3.46 33.89
N ILE A 456 3.88 3.74 33.10
CA ILE A 456 4.43 5.10 32.92
C ILE A 456 3.48 5.95 32.06
N ILE A 457 2.94 5.39 30.97
CA ILE A 457 2.03 6.12 30.07
C ILE A 457 0.71 6.47 30.78
N VAL A 458 0.16 5.61 31.65
CA VAL A 458 -1.02 5.95 32.48
C VAL A 458 -0.77 7.18 33.33
N GLN A 459 0.36 7.24 34.05
CA GLN A 459 0.70 8.40 34.87
C GLN A 459 0.86 9.66 34.02
N THR A 460 1.39 9.52 32.81
CA THR A 460 1.56 10.63 31.87
C THR A 460 0.20 11.11 31.37
N PHE A 461 -0.68 10.18 30.98
CA PHE A 461 -2.03 10.43 30.51
C PHE A 461 -2.86 11.25 31.51
N GLU A 462 -2.79 10.90 32.80
CA GLU A 462 -3.50 11.62 33.86
C GLU A 462 -3.00 13.05 34.08
N ASN A 463 -1.73 13.32 33.76
CA ASN A 463 -1.11 14.63 33.93
C ASN A 463 -1.25 15.55 32.70
N ARG A 464 -1.61 15.00 31.54
CA ARG A 464 -1.82 15.79 30.32
C ARG A 464 -3.26 16.27 30.18
N THR A 465 -3.41 17.42 29.54
CA THR A 465 -4.73 18.01 29.21
C THR A 465 -5.01 18.06 27.73
N ASP A 466 -3.99 17.92 26.89
CA ASP A 466 -4.15 17.98 25.43
C ASP A 466 -4.81 16.68 24.91
N ALA A 467 -5.85 16.83 24.09
CA ALA A 467 -6.62 15.71 23.58
C ALA A 467 -5.86 14.94 22.49
N THR A 468 -5.01 15.60 21.72
CA THR A 468 -4.17 14.97 20.68
C THR A 468 -3.11 14.10 21.33
N GLU A 469 -2.39 14.59 22.34
CA GLU A 469 -1.43 13.78 23.11
C GLU A 469 -2.11 12.53 23.71
N LYS A 470 -3.28 12.72 24.33
CA LYS A 470 -4.06 11.62 24.91
C LYS A 470 -4.54 10.61 23.88
N LYS A 471 -4.91 11.06 22.67
CA LYS A 471 -5.27 10.18 21.56
C LYS A 471 -4.13 9.18 21.26
N TYR A 472 -2.92 9.68 21.06
CA TYR A 472 -1.76 8.82 20.80
C TYR A 472 -1.37 7.93 21.99
N MET A 473 -1.58 8.37 23.22
CA MET A 473 -1.41 7.49 24.40
C MET A 473 -2.46 6.38 24.45
N MET A 474 -3.69 6.64 24.00
CA MET A 474 -4.74 5.62 23.88
C MET A 474 -4.38 4.57 22.83
N GLU A 475 -3.76 4.99 21.72
CA GLU A 475 -3.18 4.09 20.72
C GLU A 475 -2.10 3.18 21.34
N VAL A 476 -1.21 3.73 22.17
CA VAL A 476 -0.22 2.93 22.92
C VAL A 476 -0.90 1.88 23.80
N PHE A 477 -1.99 2.22 24.50
CA PHE A 477 -2.73 1.24 25.30
C PHE A 477 -3.34 0.12 24.43
N ASN A 478 -3.93 0.47 23.29
CA ASN A 478 -4.44 -0.51 22.33
C ASN A 478 -3.33 -1.47 21.88
N MET A 479 -2.21 -0.94 21.37
CA MET A 479 -1.08 -1.74 20.88
C MET A 479 -0.45 -2.58 21.99
N ALA A 480 -0.36 -2.07 23.22
CA ALA A 480 0.14 -2.82 24.36
C ALA A 480 -0.74 -4.02 24.73
N ILE A 481 -2.07 -3.88 24.68
CA ILE A 481 -2.99 -5.00 24.91
C ILE A 481 -2.85 -6.06 23.82
N GLN A 482 -2.75 -5.64 22.55
CA GLN A 482 -2.53 -6.56 21.43
C GLN A 482 -1.19 -7.30 21.58
N SER A 483 -0.15 -6.59 22.04
CA SER A 483 1.19 -7.16 22.17
C SER A 483 1.34 -8.14 23.33
N CYS A 484 0.74 -7.83 24.48
CA CYS A 484 0.75 -8.71 25.65
C CYS A 484 -0.22 -9.89 25.53
N GLU A 485 -1.20 -9.83 24.61
CA GLU A 485 -2.31 -10.78 24.51
C GLU A 485 -2.90 -11.08 25.91
N SER A 486 -3.04 -12.35 26.29
CA SER A 486 -3.57 -12.78 27.60
C SER A 486 -2.81 -12.24 28.82
N ALA A 487 -1.55 -11.80 28.67
CA ALA A 487 -0.79 -11.23 29.76
C ALA A 487 -1.23 -9.80 30.11
N CYS A 488 -2.10 -9.16 29.31
CA CYS A 488 -2.69 -7.86 29.62
C CYS A 488 -3.49 -7.85 30.94
N VAL A 489 -3.86 -9.02 31.47
CA VAL A 489 -4.46 -9.17 32.82
C VAL A 489 -3.59 -8.59 33.94
N GLN A 490 -2.29 -8.39 33.68
CA GLN A 490 -1.35 -7.78 34.62
C GLN A 490 -1.35 -6.25 34.59
N PHE A 491 -2.03 -5.62 33.62
CA PHE A 491 -2.16 -4.17 33.57
C PHE A 491 -2.97 -3.65 34.76
N ASP A 492 -2.66 -2.42 35.17
CA ASP A 492 -3.41 -1.75 36.22
C ASP A 492 -4.86 -1.51 35.78
N GLU A 493 -5.81 -1.67 36.70
CA GLU A 493 -7.25 -1.52 36.42
C GLU A 493 -7.58 -0.14 35.84
N SER A 494 -6.79 0.89 36.19
CA SER A 494 -6.91 2.25 35.65
C SER A 494 -6.82 2.31 34.12
N VAL A 495 -6.04 1.44 33.47
CA VAL A 495 -5.94 1.38 31.99
C VAL A 495 -7.31 1.07 31.39
N PHE A 496 -7.98 0.04 31.92
CA PHE A 496 -9.30 -0.39 31.43
C PHE A 496 -10.37 0.66 31.74
N HIS A 497 -10.30 1.32 32.92
CA HIS A 497 -11.21 2.42 33.27
C HIS A 497 -11.07 3.62 32.33
N LEU A 498 -9.84 3.97 31.93
CA LEU A 498 -9.59 5.05 30.96
C LEU A 498 -10.19 4.68 29.60
N ILE A 499 -9.91 3.47 29.10
CA ILE A 499 -10.45 2.99 27.82
C ILE A 499 -11.98 3.01 27.83
N GLU A 500 -12.61 2.47 28.88
CA GLU A 500 -14.07 2.46 29.01
C GLU A 500 -14.64 3.88 29.08
N HIS A 501 -14.01 4.79 29.82
CA HIS A 501 -14.44 6.18 29.93
C HIS A 501 -14.41 6.91 28.57
N TYR A 502 -13.28 6.89 27.87
CA TYR A 502 -13.13 7.62 26.60
C TYR A 502 -13.90 6.96 25.45
N SER A 503 -14.13 5.65 25.47
CA SER A 503 -14.98 4.97 24.47
C SER A 503 -16.47 5.40 24.56
N GLN A 504 -16.87 5.98 25.70
CA GLN A 504 -18.23 6.50 25.95
C GLN A 504 -18.29 8.02 25.95
N THR A 505 -17.17 8.73 25.73
CA THR A 505 -17.17 10.19 25.81
C THR A 505 -18.10 10.80 24.76
N THR A 506 -18.81 11.83 25.19
CA THR A 506 -19.62 12.70 24.33
C THR A 506 -19.11 14.14 24.40
N GLU A 507 -17.99 14.37 25.10
CA GLU A 507 -17.42 15.68 25.28
C GLU A 507 -16.66 16.09 24.01
N GLN A 508 -17.02 17.23 23.43
CA GLN A 508 -16.48 17.67 22.13
C GLN A 508 -14.96 17.87 22.15
N GLU A 509 -14.38 18.22 23.30
CA GLU A 509 -12.92 18.41 23.46
C GLU A 509 -12.16 17.08 23.51
N GLU A 510 -12.83 15.97 23.86
CA GLU A 510 -12.21 14.64 24.02
C GLU A 510 -12.65 13.65 22.94
N ILE A 511 -13.57 14.05 22.08
CA ILE A 511 -14.18 13.19 21.05
C ILE A 511 -13.13 12.55 20.13
N ALA A 512 -11.99 13.23 19.92
CA ALA A 512 -10.89 12.75 19.08
C ALA A 512 -10.15 11.54 19.68
N ILE A 513 -10.29 11.27 20.99
CA ILE A 513 -9.68 10.12 21.69
C ILE A 513 -10.54 8.86 21.52
N LYS A 514 -11.85 9.04 21.28
CA LYS A 514 -12.85 7.98 21.24
C LYS A 514 -12.56 6.88 20.20
N PRO A 515 -12.10 7.17 18.97
CA PRO A 515 -11.78 6.13 17.98
C PRO A 515 -10.75 5.12 18.51
N ASP A 516 -9.63 5.59 19.05
CA ASP A 516 -8.57 4.72 19.60
C ASP A 516 -9.04 3.95 20.84
N ALA A 517 -9.89 4.57 21.66
CA ALA A 517 -10.51 3.89 22.80
C ALA A 517 -11.46 2.76 22.37
N LEU A 518 -12.23 2.96 21.29
CA LEU A 518 -13.10 1.91 20.73
C LEU A 518 -12.28 0.74 20.16
N GLU A 519 -11.15 1.02 19.52
CA GLU A 519 -10.24 -0.03 19.06
C GLU A 519 -9.62 -0.80 20.23
N ALA A 520 -9.21 -0.09 21.29
CA ALA A 520 -8.71 -0.68 22.53
C ALA A 520 -9.77 -1.57 23.22
N VAL A 521 -11.06 -1.19 23.20
CA VAL A 521 -12.17 -2.05 23.66
C VAL A 521 -12.20 -3.36 22.89
N GLY A 522 -12.02 -3.32 21.57
CA GLY A 522 -11.89 -4.52 20.74
C GLY A 522 -10.75 -5.44 21.19
N SER A 523 -9.60 -4.86 21.51
CA SER A 523 -8.44 -5.58 22.04
C SER A 523 -8.68 -6.16 23.44
N ILE A 524 -9.35 -5.43 24.34
CA ILE A 524 -9.75 -5.95 25.66
C ILE A 524 -10.61 -7.20 25.51
N VAL A 525 -11.68 -7.12 24.69
CA VAL A 525 -12.59 -8.26 24.48
C VAL A 525 -11.83 -9.46 23.91
N SER A 526 -10.92 -9.21 22.97
CA SER A 526 -10.13 -10.22 22.28
C SER A 526 -9.15 -10.96 23.19
N PHE A 527 -8.44 -10.24 24.05
CA PHE A 527 -7.25 -10.76 24.71
C PHE A 527 -7.38 -10.89 26.23
N TYR A 528 -8.29 -10.16 26.88
CA TYR A 528 -8.45 -10.24 28.33
C TYR A 528 -9.21 -11.54 28.73
N PRO A 529 -8.53 -12.53 29.35
CA PRO A 529 -9.11 -13.86 29.54
C PRO A 529 -10.23 -13.89 30.58
N ASP A 530 -10.17 -13.00 31.58
CA ASP A 530 -11.04 -13.02 32.76
C ASP A 530 -12.34 -12.20 32.60
N LEU A 531 -12.70 -11.78 31.37
CA LEU A 531 -13.96 -11.08 31.13
C LEU A 531 -15.15 -12.01 31.39
N SER A 532 -16.12 -11.52 32.16
CA SER A 532 -17.42 -12.19 32.30
C SER A 532 -18.25 -12.07 31.02
N GLU A 533 -19.22 -12.97 30.82
CA GLU A 533 -20.17 -12.87 29.71
C GLU A 533 -20.91 -11.51 29.69
N GLU A 534 -21.25 -10.97 30.87
CA GLU A 534 -21.89 -9.66 31.01
C GLU A 534 -20.97 -8.51 30.53
N GLN A 535 -19.65 -8.60 30.79
CA GLN A 535 -18.69 -7.60 30.32
C GLN A 535 -18.47 -7.68 28.81
N ILE A 536 -18.37 -8.90 28.27
CA ILE A 536 -18.29 -9.11 26.82
C ILE A 536 -19.54 -8.53 26.14
N GLU A 537 -20.73 -8.86 26.64
CA GLU A 537 -21.99 -8.32 26.13
C GLU A 537 -22.02 -6.79 26.21
N PHE A 538 -21.56 -6.21 27.32
CA PHE A 538 -21.46 -4.77 27.48
C PHE A 538 -20.57 -4.10 26.42
N TYR A 539 -19.33 -4.57 26.25
CA TYR A 539 -18.38 -3.99 25.29
C TYR A 539 -18.83 -4.20 23.84
N VAL A 540 -19.38 -5.38 23.52
CA VAL A 540 -19.94 -5.64 22.18
C VAL A 540 -21.12 -4.70 21.90
N ASN A 541 -22.03 -4.52 22.86
CA ASN A 541 -23.13 -3.56 22.71
C ASN A 541 -22.65 -2.12 22.58
N LEU A 542 -21.58 -1.74 23.29
CA LEU A 542 -20.96 -0.43 23.15
C LEU A 542 -20.43 -0.20 21.73
N LEU A 543 -19.75 -1.19 21.14
CA LEU A 543 -19.28 -1.13 19.76
C LEU A 543 -20.45 -1.08 18.76
N ILE A 544 -21.50 -1.88 18.95
CA ILE A 544 -22.71 -1.87 18.10
C ILE A 544 -23.41 -0.51 18.15
N ASN A 545 -23.57 0.07 19.34
CA ASN A 545 -24.22 1.38 19.48
C ASN A 545 -23.43 2.45 18.74
N ASN A 546 -22.09 2.45 18.86
CA ASN A 546 -21.26 3.37 18.09
C ASN A 546 -21.30 3.09 16.58
N LEU A 547 -21.44 1.84 16.13
CA LEU A 547 -21.63 1.52 14.71
C LEU A 547 -22.96 2.08 14.17
N CYS A 548 -24.02 2.06 14.98
CA CYS A 548 -25.36 2.50 14.58
C CYS A 548 -25.57 4.02 14.71
N GLU A 549 -24.86 4.69 15.62
CA GLU A 549 -25.03 6.11 15.95
C GLU A 549 -23.91 7.00 15.37
N ALA A 550 -22.83 6.44 14.83
CA ALA A 550 -21.72 7.25 14.33
C ALA A 550 -22.04 7.91 12.98
N ASP A 551 -22.17 9.24 13.02
CA ASP A 551 -22.03 10.11 11.85
C ASP A 551 -20.53 10.36 11.51
N ASP A 552 -19.63 9.90 12.38
CA ASP A 552 -18.18 10.12 12.30
C ASP A 552 -17.47 8.89 11.70
N ILE A 553 -16.79 9.12 10.59
CA ILE A 553 -16.06 8.13 9.80
C ILE A 553 -14.91 7.48 10.61
N ASP A 554 -14.25 8.23 11.49
CA ASP A 554 -13.13 7.70 12.28
C ASP A 554 -13.62 6.67 13.29
N ASN A 555 -14.73 6.96 13.98
CA ASN A 555 -15.37 6.03 14.91
C ASN A 555 -15.82 4.75 14.19
N LEU A 556 -16.41 4.90 13.00
CA LEU A 556 -16.83 3.78 12.16
C LEU A 556 -15.65 2.87 11.78
N ASN A 557 -14.54 3.46 11.35
CA ASN A 557 -13.31 2.74 11.02
C ASN A 557 -12.73 2.00 12.25
N SER A 558 -12.65 2.67 13.41
CA SER A 558 -12.14 2.05 14.64
C SER A 558 -13.03 0.93 15.17
N VAL A 559 -14.37 1.08 15.11
CA VAL A 559 -15.31 0.00 15.47
C VAL A 559 -15.15 -1.19 14.52
N SER A 560 -14.93 -0.93 13.23
CA SER A 560 -14.65 -2.00 12.26
C SER A 560 -13.39 -2.78 12.63
N ARG A 561 -12.30 -2.08 12.93
CA ARG A 561 -11.03 -2.68 13.38
C ARG A 561 -11.22 -3.46 14.68
N ALA A 562 -11.94 -2.89 15.65
CA ALA A 562 -12.26 -3.53 16.92
C ALA A 562 -12.97 -4.89 16.72
N PHE A 563 -14.05 -4.92 15.93
CA PHE A 563 -14.72 -6.18 15.59
C PHE A 563 -13.79 -7.14 14.87
N SER A 564 -13.00 -6.65 13.92
CA SER A 564 -12.04 -7.45 13.17
C SER A 564 -11.07 -8.17 14.11
N THR A 565 -10.58 -7.47 15.15
CA THR A 565 -9.71 -8.04 16.19
C THR A 565 -10.45 -9.07 17.05
N ILE A 566 -11.69 -8.80 17.47
CA ILE A 566 -12.51 -9.76 18.25
C ILE A 566 -12.75 -11.04 17.47
N ILE A 567 -13.14 -10.94 16.20
CA ILE A 567 -13.45 -12.10 15.35
C ILE A 567 -12.21 -12.96 15.10
N LYS A 568 -11.03 -12.33 14.99
CA LYS A 568 -9.77 -13.03 14.78
C LYS A 568 -9.38 -13.87 16.01
N ASN A 569 -9.52 -13.29 17.21
CA ASN A 569 -8.89 -13.84 18.41
C ASN A 569 -9.88 -14.49 19.39
N ARG A 570 -11.16 -14.12 19.35
CA ARG A 570 -12.21 -14.58 20.27
C ARG A 570 -13.57 -14.66 19.60
N LYS A 571 -13.67 -15.45 18.52
CA LYS A 571 -14.89 -15.53 17.69
C LYS A 571 -16.14 -15.89 18.50
N GLU A 572 -16.02 -16.67 19.57
CA GLU A 572 -17.13 -17.06 20.44
C GLU A 572 -17.75 -15.89 21.22
N ALA A 573 -17.04 -14.76 21.36
CA ALA A 573 -17.57 -13.53 21.97
C ALA A 573 -18.66 -12.88 21.10
N ILE A 574 -18.69 -13.18 19.80
CA ILE A 574 -19.68 -12.68 18.85
C ILE A 574 -20.52 -13.86 18.38
N ASN A 575 -21.78 -13.91 18.77
CA ASN A 575 -22.69 -14.91 18.21
C ASN A 575 -23.05 -14.54 16.75
N LEU A 576 -23.55 -15.53 16.00
CA LEU A 576 -23.89 -15.37 14.59
C LEU A 576 -24.92 -14.25 14.32
N LEU A 577 -25.84 -14.02 15.26
CA LEU A 577 -26.86 -12.96 15.15
C LEU A 577 -26.25 -11.56 15.27
N VAL A 578 -25.28 -11.39 16.18
CA VAL A 578 -24.51 -10.14 16.32
C VAL A 578 -23.61 -9.94 15.12
N ALA A 579 -22.90 -10.97 14.65
CA ALA A 579 -22.10 -10.91 13.43
C ALA A 579 -22.95 -10.46 12.23
N THR A 580 -24.15 -11.01 12.10
CA THR A 580 -25.11 -10.59 11.07
C THR A 580 -25.57 -9.14 11.22
N SER A 581 -25.89 -8.71 12.44
CA SER A 581 -26.36 -7.34 12.68
C SER A 581 -25.25 -6.33 12.36
N VAL A 582 -24.00 -6.65 12.74
CA VAL A 582 -22.82 -5.86 12.38
C VAL A 582 -22.69 -5.80 10.86
N LEU A 583 -22.79 -6.92 10.14
CA LEU A 583 -22.78 -6.93 8.67
C LEU A 583 -23.85 -6.02 8.09
N MET A 584 -25.11 -6.17 8.48
CA MET A 584 -26.21 -5.35 7.94
C MET A 584 -26.01 -3.85 8.17
N SER A 585 -25.52 -3.45 9.35
CA SER A 585 -25.18 -2.06 9.63
C SER A 585 -24.02 -1.57 8.76
N LEU A 586 -22.97 -2.38 8.59
CA LEU A 586 -21.84 -2.05 7.72
C LEU A 586 -22.28 -1.84 6.27
N MET A 587 -23.16 -2.70 5.76
CA MET A 587 -23.68 -2.57 4.40
C MET A 587 -24.46 -1.28 4.20
N ALA A 588 -25.26 -0.89 5.18
CA ALA A 588 -26.00 0.38 5.13
C ALA A 588 -25.05 1.58 5.13
N VAL A 589 -23.96 1.50 5.91
CA VAL A 589 -22.93 2.55 5.95
C VAL A 589 -22.15 2.60 4.64
N ILE A 590 -21.74 1.45 4.07
CA ILE A 590 -21.05 1.41 2.77
C ILE A 590 -21.95 2.00 1.68
N ASP A 591 -23.22 1.60 1.62
CA ASP A 591 -24.19 2.15 0.66
C ASP A 591 -24.40 3.65 0.84
N ALA A 592 -24.41 4.15 2.08
CA ALA A 592 -24.52 5.60 2.37
C ALA A 592 -23.26 6.38 1.98
N ILE A 593 -22.08 5.91 2.38
CA ILE A 593 -20.79 6.51 2.01
C ILE A 593 -20.65 6.50 0.48
N TYR A 594 -21.02 5.39 -0.15
CA TYR A 594 -20.98 5.23 -1.60
C TYR A 594 -21.90 6.20 -2.33
N LYS A 595 -23.17 6.32 -1.89
CA LYS A 595 -24.11 7.29 -2.47
C LYS A 595 -23.61 8.72 -2.35
N ASN A 596 -22.96 9.06 -1.24
CA ASN A 596 -22.34 10.38 -1.05
C ASN A 596 -21.14 10.57 -1.98
N TYR A 597 -20.24 9.57 -2.05
CA TYR A 597 -19.06 9.59 -2.91
C TYR A 597 -19.42 9.72 -4.40
N VAL A 598 -20.36 8.92 -4.92
CA VAL A 598 -20.82 9.02 -6.32
C VAL A 598 -21.49 10.37 -6.61
N SER A 599 -22.12 10.98 -5.60
CA SER A 599 -22.78 12.28 -5.77
C SER A 599 -21.84 13.48 -5.72
N GLN A 600 -20.60 13.29 -5.24
CA GLN A 600 -19.63 14.34 -5.00
C GLN A 600 -18.31 13.94 -5.65
N ASP A 601 -18.01 14.52 -6.81
CA ASP A 601 -16.81 14.27 -7.63
C ASP A 601 -15.53 14.68 -6.86
N PHE A 602 -15.11 13.84 -5.91
CA PHE A 602 -14.10 14.13 -4.88
C PHE A 602 -12.79 13.36 -5.11
N SER A 603 -12.37 13.19 -6.35
CA SER A 603 -11.17 12.40 -6.68
C SER A 603 -9.89 12.86 -5.98
N GLU A 604 -9.86 14.06 -5.37
CA GLU A 604 -8.67 14.61 -4.71
C GLU A 604 -8.89 15.10 -3.26
N SER A 605 -10.07 14.94 -2.67
CA SER A 605 -10.29 15.45 -1.29
C SER A 605 -9.83 14.45 -0.23
N GLU A 606 -9.19 14.94 0.84
CA GLU A 606 -8.85 14.14 2.04
C GLU A 606 -10.07 13.38 2.60
N LEU A 607 -11.26 13.98 2.51
CA LEU A 607 -12.52 13.35 2.92
C LEU A 607 -12.84 12.11 2.09
N ALA A 608 -12.65 12.16 0.77
CA ALA A 608 -12.84 11.00 -0.10
C ALA A 608 -11.84 9.89 0.24
N GLN A 609 -10.57 10.23 0.46
CA GLN A 609 -9.57 9.24 0.85
C GLN A 609 -9.91 8.56 2.19
N ASN A 610 -10.40 9.33 3.17
CA ASN A 610 -10.88 8.81 4.45
C ASN A 610 -12.12 7.91 4.29
N GLN A 611 -13.05 8.30 3.42
CA GLN A 611 -14.22 7.48 3.06
C GLN A 611 -13.81 6.16 2.40
N ILE A 612 -12.91 6.20 1.41
CA ILE A 612 -12.38 5.02 0.72
C ILE A 612 -11.66 4.10 1.69
N THR A 613 -10.80 4.65 2.56
CA THR A 613 -10.09 3.89 3.60
C THR A 613 -11.07 3.19 4.53
N THR A 614 -12.15 3.87 4.91
CA THR A 614 -13.19 3.33 5.78
C THR A 614 -13.98 2.21 5.11
N VAL A 615 -14.37 2.39 3.84
CA VAL A 615 -14.98 1.32 3.03
C VAL A 615 -14.04 0.11 2.92
N GLY A 616 -12.74 0.35 2.71
CA GLY A 616 -11.71 -0.69 2.70
C GLY A 616 -11.64 -1.47 4.02
N SER A 617 -11.64 -0.78 5.17
CA SER A 617 -11.71 -1.42 6.50
C SER A 617 -12.96 -2.28 6.67
N PHE A 618 -14.12 -1.78 6.23
CA PHE A 618 -15.36 -2.55 6.29
C PHE A 618 -15.32 -3.81 5.42
N ILE A 619 -14.84 -3.71 4.18
CA ILE A 619 -14.68 -4.88 3.30
C ILE A 619 -13.71 -5.90 3.92
N ARG A 620 -12.63 -5.46 4.58
CA ARG A 620 -11.71 -6.35 5.33
C ARG A 620 -12.43 -7.06 6.47
N LEU A 621 -13.27 -6.36 7.23
CA LEU A 621 -14.08 -6.92 8.31
C LEU A 621 -15.08 -7.96 7.77
N GLU A 622 -15.82 -7.64 6.71
CA GLU A 622 -16.74 -8.58 6.05
C GLU A 622 -16.01 -9.85 5.58
N THR A 623 -14.85 -9.67 4.93
CA THR A 623 -14.00 -10.78 4.49
C THR A 623 -13.56 -11.66 5.67
N ARG A 624 -13.26 -11.07 6.82
CA ARG A 624 -12.86 -11.80 8.03
C ARG A 624 -14.04 -12.53 8.66
N LEU A 625 -15.20 -11.89 8.76
CA LEU A 625 -16.46 -12.51 9.21
C LEU A 625 -16.79 -13.74 8.38
N LEU A 626 -16.74 -13.60 7.05
CA LEU A 626 -16.95 -14.70 6.12
C LEU A 626 -16.02 -15.88 6.34
N LYS A 627 -14.73 -15.62 6.60
CA LYS A 627 -13.75 -16.68 6.87
C LYS A 627 -13.99 -17.35 8.22
N SER A 628 -14.20 -16.57 9.27
CA SER A 628 -14.28 -17.08 10.65
C SER A 628 -15.58 -17.84 10.94
N TYR A 629 -16.69 -17.40 10.34
CA TYR A 629 -18.02 -18.02 10.49
C TYR A 629 -18.41 -18.88 9.29
N LYS A 630 -17.47 -19.19 8.40
CA LYS A 630 -17.74 -19.99 7.20
C LYS A 630 -18.53 -21.24 7.55
N ASP A 631 -18.00 -22.09 8.43
CA ASP A 631 -18.64 -23.35 8.79
C ASP A 631 -20.02 -23.16 9.44
N ASP A 632 -20.22 -22.07 10.19
CA ASP A 632 -21.52 -21.71 10.77
C ASP A 632 -22.52 -21.30 9.69
N PHE A 633 -22.08 -20.52 8.69
CA PHE A 633 -22.89 -20.21 7.51
C PHE A 633 -23.17 -21.46 6.68
N LEU A 634 -22.21 -22.37 6.53
CA LEU A 634 -22.40 -23.65 5.82
C LEU A 634 -23.32 -24.61 6.57
N ALA A 635 -23.43 -24.48 7.89
CA ALA A 635 -24.34 -25.26 8.71
C ALA A 635 -25.80 -24.80 8.56
N ILE A 636 -26.05 -23.59 8.03
CA ILE A 636 -27.40 -23.11 7.72
C ILE A 636 -27.98 -23.96 6.58
N ASN A 637 -28.96 -24.79 6.92
CA ASN A 637 -29.57 -25.76 6.01
C ASN A 637 -31.10 -25.70 6.07
N ASP A 638 -31.79 -26.59 5.36
CA ASP A 638 -33.27 -26.64 5.36
C ASP A 638 -33.91 -26.81 6.75
N GLU A 639 -33.17 -27.27 7.76
CA GLU A 639 -33.63 -27.41 9.15
C GLU A 639 -33.36 -26.17 10.02
N SER A 640 -32.54 -25.21 9.55
CA SER A 640 -32.31 -23.92 10.22
C SER A 640 -33.56 -23.05 10.24
N SER A 641 -33.61 -22.09 11.16
CA SER A 641 -34.74 -21.17 11.26
C SER A 641 -34.90 -20.33 9.99
N ASP A 642 -36.13 -19.92 9.68
CA ASP A 642 -36.40 -19.05 8.52
C ASP A 642 -35.66 -17.71 8.63
N GLU A 643 -35.39 -17.25 9.86
CA GLU A 643 -34.65 -16.02 10.14
C GLU A 643 -33.17 -16.16 9.74
N GLU A 644 -32.48 -17.22 10.15
CA GLU A 644 -31.07 -17.50 9.78
C GLU A 644 -30.90 -17.64 8.27
N LYS A 645 -31.86 -18.28 7.59
CA LYS A 645 -31.84 -18.43 6.13
C LYS A 645 -32.00 -17.11 5.41
N GLU A 646 -32.96 -16.28 5.83
CA GLU A 646 -33.19 -14.99 5.19
C GLU A 646 -32.03 -14.02 5.45
N ILE A 647 -31.39 -14.11 6.61
CA ILE A 647 -30.14 -13.44 6.96
C ILE A 647 -29.02 -13.81 5.98
N LEU A 648 -28.72 -15.10 5.83
CA LEU A 648 -27.65 -15.57 4.95
C LEU A 648 -27.90 -15.16 3.50
N LYS A 649 -29.15 -15.29 3.05
CA LYS A 649 -29.56 -14.91 1.70
C LYS A 649 -29.45 -13.40 1.46
N SER A 650 -29.91 -12.56 2.40
CA SER A 650 -29.77 -11.11 2.32
C SER A 650 -28.31 -10.71 2.23
N PHE A 651 -27.48 -11.29 3.10
CA PHE A 651 -26.05 -11.06 3.12
C PHE A 651 -25.38 -11.43 1.78
N LEU A 652 -25.57 -12.66 1.28
CA LEU A 652 -24.99 -13.08 0.00
C LEU A 652 -25.49 -12.24 -1.18
N THR A 653 -26.77 -11.86 -1.17
CA THR A 653 -27.37 -10.99 -2.21
C THR A 653 -26.72 -9.63 -2.19
N ASN A 654 -26.57 -9.02 -1.01
CA ASN A 654 -26.03 -7.69 -0.87
C ASN A 654 -24.54 -7.66 -1.19
N VAL A 655 -23.73 -8.63 -0.71
CA VAL A 655 -22.30 -8.72 -1.06
C VAL A 655 -22.11 -8.89 -2.57
N THR A 656 -22.93 -9.75 -3.20
CA THR A 656 -22.93 -9.91 -4.65
C THR A 656 -23.28 -8.60 -5.35
N SER A 657 -24.36 -7.93 -4.92
CA SER A 657 -24.76 -6.62 -5.45
C SER A 657 -23.68 -5.56 -5.27
N LEU A 658 -22.97 -5.57 -4.15
CA LEU A 658 -21.92 -4.62 -3.82
C LEU A 658 -20.71 -4.79 -4.75
N VAL A 659 -20.26 -6.04 -4.91
CA VAL A 659 -19.20 -6.41 -5.87
C VAL A 659 -19.58 -5.97 -7.29
N ILE A 660 -20.83 -6.21 -7.71
CA ILE A 660 -21.31 -5.83 -9.05
C ILE A 660 -21.42 -4.30 -9.20
N GLN A 661 -21.96 -3.59 -8.21
CA GLN A 661 -22.21 -2.15 -8.27
C GLN A 661 -20.90 -1.37 -8.27
N PHE A 662 -19.98 -1.63 -7.35
CA PHE A 662 -18.73 -0.88 -7.30
C PHE A 662 -17.85 -1.08 -8.55
N GLN A 663 -17.94 -2.24 -9.19
CA GLN A 663 -17.26 -2.53 -10.45
C GLN A 663 -17.77 -1.73 -11.66
N GLN A 664 -18.86 -0.97 -11.54
CA GLN A 664 -19.34 -0.06 -12.59
C GLN A 664 -18.68 1.33 -12.49
N TYR A 665 -18.00 1.64 -11.38
CA TYR A 665 -17.54 3.00 -11.06
C TYR A 665 -16.07 3.06 -10.61
N SER A 666 -15.38 1.92 -10.45
CA SER A 666 -13.97 1.89 -10.03
C SER A 666 -13.02 2.19 -11.19
N ASN A 667 -12.90 3.46 -11.57
CA ASN A 667 -11.65 3.94 -12.16
C ASN A 667 -10.55 4.05 -11.08
N GLU A 668 -10.91 3.99 -9.79
CA GLU A 668 -9.96 3.95 -8.68
C GLU A 668 -9.54 2.51 -8.34
N SER A 669 -8.26 2.22 -8.51
CA SER A 669 -7.64 0.90 -8.33
C SER A 669 -7.75 0.32 -6.92
N TYR A 670 -7.63 1.17 -5.90
CA TYR A 670 -7.65 0.74 -4.51
C TYR A 670 -8.95 0.03 -4.10
N LEU A 671 -10.09 0.50 -4.57
CA LEU A 671 -11.38 -0.07 -4.19
C LEU A 671 -11.62 -1.44 -4.85
N LEU A 672 -11.14 -1.61 -6.08
CA LEU A 672 -11.19 -2.86 -6.80
C LEU A 672 -10.40 -3.97 -6.06
N GLN A 673 -9.24 -3.65 -5.51
CA GLN A 673 -8.45 -4.59 -4.70
C GLN A 673 -9.25 -5.14 -3.50
N TYR A 674 -10.00 -4.29 -2.79
CA TYR A 674 -10.82 -4.71 -1.65
C TYR A 674 -11.95 -5.65 -2.09
N LEU A 675 -12.65 -5.32 -3.17
CA LEU A 675 -13.76 -6.13 -3.70
C LEU A 675 -13.30 -7.49 -4.19
N LEU A 676 -12.15 -7.54 -4.87
CA LEU A 676 -11.58 -8.81 -5.28
C LEU A 676 -11.26 -9.69 -4.06
N ASN A 677 -10.75 -9.12 -2.97
CA ASN A 677 -10.53 -9.87 -1.73
C ASN A 677 -11.83 -10.38 -1.08
N LEU A 678 -12.94 -9.63 -1.20
CA LEU A 678 -14.26 -10.02 -0.66
C LEU A 678 -14.87 -11.22 -1.39
N GLY A 679 -14.58 -11.39 -2.69
CA GLY A 679 -15.06 -12.56 -3.44
C GLY A 679 -14.43 -13.87 -3.00
N ILE A 680 -13.21 -13.85 -2.46
CA ILE A 680 -12.39 -15.04 -2.19
C ILE A 680 -13.01 -16.02 -1.17
N PRO A 681 -13.64 -15.58 -0.06
CA PRO A 681 -14.40 -16.47 0.81
C PRO A 681 -15.64 -17.06 0.14
N ILE A 682 -16.29 -16.35 -0.78
CA ILE A 682 -17.47 -16.86 -1.50
C ILE A 682 -17.09 -18.07 -2.36
N PHE A 683 -15.89 -18.09 -2.94
CA PHE A 683 -15.36 -19.25 -3.66
C PHE A 683 -15.12 -20.48 -2.77
N GLU A 684 -15.14 -20.33 -1.44
CA GLU A 684 -15.05 -21.45 -0.51
C GLU A 684 -16.41 -22.07 -0.13
N ILE A 685 -17.52 -21.42 -0.48
CA ILE A 685 -18.87 -21.93 -0.22
C ILE A 685 -19.17 -23.03 -1.25
N PRO A 686 -19.60 -24.24 -0.84
CA PRO A 686 -20.01 -25.30 -1.76
C PRO A 686 -21.12 -24.84 -2.70
N ILE A 687 -21.01 -25.21 -3.98
CA ILE A 687 -21.94 -24.78 -5.03
C ILE A 687 -23.39 -25.14 -4.70
N GLU A 688 -23.61 -26.35 -4.19
CA GLU A 688 -24.92 -26.87 -3.80
C GLU A 688 -25.67 -25.96 -2.81
N GLN A 689 -24.94 -25.24 -1.95
CA GLN A 689 -25.52 -24.33 -0.97
C GLN A 689 -25.84 -22.93 -1.54
N LEU A 690 -25.08 -22.48 -2.54
CA LEU A 690 -25.41 -21.25 -3.28
C LEU A 690 -26.68 -21.43 -4.10
N GLU A 691 -26.82 -22.59 -4.76
CA GLU A 691 -27.98 -22.93 -5.60
C GLU A 691 -29.30 -23.00 -4.80
N ASN A 692 -29.27 -23.55 -3.59
CA ASN A 692 -30.43 -23.59 -2.70
C ASN A 692 -30.97 -22.19 -2.34
N ASN A 693 -30.13 -21.15 -2.43
CA ASN A 693 -30.48 -19.77 -2.14
C ASN A 693 -30.90 -18.94 -3.38
N LYS A 694 -31.06 -19.57 -4.56
CA LYS A 694 -31.40 -18.92 -5.84
C LYS A 694 -30.37 -17.92 -6.38
N LEU A 695 -29.15 -17.94 -5.84
CA LEU A 695 -27.99 -17.34 -6.50
C LEU A 695 -27.38 -18.44 -7.35
N THR A 696 -27.48 -18.34 -8.68
CA THR A 696 -26.80 -19.25 -9.59
C THR A 696 -25.29 -19.02 -9.43
N SER A 697 -24.62 -19.94 -8.73
CA SER A 697 -23.17 -19.92 -8.49
C SER A 697 -22.37 -19.66 -9.77
N GLU A 698 -22.87 -20.17 -10.90
CA GLU A 698 -22.31 -19.98 -12.24
C GLU A 698 -22.30 -18.51 -12.68
N ASP A 699 -23.37 -17.76 -12.43
CA ASP A 699 -23.46 -16.34 -12.84
C ASP A 699 -22.51 -15.49 -12.00
N PHE A 700 -22.43 -15.73 -10.69
CA PHE A 700 -21.45 -15.06 -9.83
C PHE A 700 -20.01 -15.38 -10.24
N ILE A 701 -19.67 -16.67 -10.42
CA ILE A 701 -18.32 -17.08 -10.84
C ILE A 701 -17.98 -16.42 -12.17
N LYS A 702 -18.91 -16.47 -13.15
CA LYS A 702 -18.72 -15.84 -14.46
C LYS A 702 -18.48 -14.35 -14.35
N GLU A 703 -19.35 -13.62 -13.64
CA GLU A 703 -19.25 -12.17 -13.51
C GLU A 703 -17.98 -11.75 -12.77
N TYR A 704 -17.67 -12.42 -11.65
CA TYR A 704 -16.44 -12.19 -10.91
C TYR A 704 -15.19 -12.49 -11.76
N MET A 705 -15.17 -13.60 -12.49
CA MET A 705 -14.03 -13.97 -13.35
C MET A 705 -13.84 -13.00 -14.51
N LEU A 706 -14.92 -12.61 -15.21
CA LEU A 706 -14.85 -11.60 -16.27
C LEU A 706 -14.29 -10.27 -15.77
N LYS A 707 -14.64 -9.90 -14.54
CA LYS A 707 -14.18 -8.66 -13.91
C LYS A 707 -12.75 -8.75 -13.39
N LEU A 708 -12.38 -9.85 -12.74
CA LEU A 708 -10.99 -10.15 -12.39
C LEU A 708 -10.09 -10.09 -13.63
N MET A 709 -10.57 -10.58 -14.77
CA MET A 709 -9.82 -10.54 -16.03
C MET A 709 -9.77 -9.15 -16.67
N ALA A 710 -10.77 -8.31 -16.43
CA ALA A 710 -10.77 -6.91 -16.87
C ALA A 710 -9.69 -6.06 -16.16
N CYS A 711 -9.20 -6.49 -14.99
CA CYS A 711 -8.10 -5.84 -14.27
C CYS A 711 -6.72 -6.06 -14.90
N PHE A 712 -6.53 -7.08 -15.74
CA PHE A 712 -5.23 -7.37 -16.36
C PHE A 712 -4.81 -6.40 -17.48
N PRO A 713 -5.73 -5.91 -18.34
CA PRO A 713 -5.40 -4.90 -19.35
C PRO A 713 -5.40 -3.45 -18.84
N GLU A 714 -5.66 -3.18 -17.56
CA GLU A 714 -5.63 -1.83 -16.98
C GLU A 714 -4.20 -1.36 -16.72
N ASP A 715 -3.90 -0.08 -16.96
CA ASP A 715 -2.56 0.52 -16.81
C ASP A 715 -2.08 0.69 -15.36
N ASP A 716 -2.76 0.05 -14.40
CA ASP A 716 -2.46 0.11 -12.97
C ASP A 716 -1.80 -1.18 -12.46
N LYS A 717 -0.55 -1.06 -12.02
CA LYS A 717 0.27 -2.15 -11.46
C LYS A 717 -0.39 -2.84 -10.26
N ASP A 718 -1.01 -2.09 -9.35
CA ASP A 718 -1.60 -2.62 -8.13
C ASP A 718 -2.87 -3.44 -8.42
N ASN A 719 -3.62 -3.04 -9.44
CA ASN A 719 -4.76 -3.81 -9.94
C ASN A 719 -4.32 -5.14 -10.53
N VAL A 720 -3.32 -5.14 -11.41
CA VAL A 720 -2.75 -6.37 -12.00
C VAL A 720 -2.21 -7.29 -10.90
N MET A 721 -1.43 -6.75 -9.96
CA MET A 721 -0.88 -7.49 -8.82
C MET A 721 -2.00 -8.15 -7.99
N SER A 722 -3.03 -7.38 -7.67
CA SER A 722 -4.17 -7.84 -6.89
C SER A 722 -4.98 -8.91 -7.61
N ALA A 723 -5.17 -8.76 -8.92
CA ALA A 723 -5.85 -9.73 -9.76
C ALA A 723 -5.06 -11.05 -9.83
N LEU A 724 -3.74 -11.02 -10.05
CA LEU A 724 -2.88 -12.21 -10.04
C LEU A 724 -2.93 -12.95 -8.70
N ARG A 725 -2.81 -12.20 -7.59
CA ARG A 725 -2.87 -12.75 -6.22
C ARG A 725 -4.21 -13.42 -5.93
N ASN A 726 -5.32 -12.82 -6.37
CA ASN A 726 -6.66 -13.32 -6.11
C ASN A 726 -7.01 -14.50 -7.02
N ALA A 727 -6.62 -14.45 -8.30
CA ALA A 727 -6.65 -15.60 -9.21
C ALA A 727 -5.92 -16.80 -8.61
N THR A 728 -4.71 -16.60 -8.06
CA THR A 728 -3.92 -17.66 -7.43
C THR A 728 -4.68 -18.33 -6.28
N LYS A 729 -5.28 -17.52 -5.39
CA LYS A 729 -6.08 -18.02 -4.26
C LYS A 729 -7.31 -18.81 -4.74
N ILE A 730 -7.98 -18.35 -5.80
CA ILE A 730 -9.16 -19.02 -6.36
C ILE A 730 -8.78 -20.37 -6.99
N VAL A 731 -7.71 -20.40 -7.80
CA VAL A 731 -7.16 -21.64 -8.40
C VAL A 731 -6.85 -22.67 -7.31
N LYS A 732 -6.11 -22.28 -6.27
CA LYS A 732 -5.76 -23.17 -5.14
C LYS A 732 -6.99 -23.71 -4.41
N LYS A 733 -8.03 -22.90 -4.22
CA LYS A 733 -9.26 -23.32 -3.52
C LYS A 733 -10.14 -24.24 -4.35
N ARG A 734 -10.13 -24.10 -5.68
CA ARG A 734 -10.97 -24.90 -6.59
C ARG A 734 -10.31 -26.20 -7.07
N GLN A 735 -9.07 -26.48 -6.66
CA GLN A 735 -8.32 -27.69 -7.02
C GLN A 735 -9.08 -29.01 -6.80
N ASN A 736 -9.97 -29.08 -5.80
CA ASN A 736 -10.65 -30.32 -5.38
C ASN A 736 -12.11 -30.44 -5.88
N SER A 737 -12.66 -29.44 -6.57
CA SER A 737 -14.03 -29.55 -7.10
C SER A 737 -14.02 -30.41 -8.36
N GLN A 738 -14.37 -31.69 -8.24
CA GLN A 738 -14.40 -32.68 -9.33
C GLN A 738 -15.49 -32.46 -10.39
N GLU A 739 -16.37 -31.48 -10.19
CA GLU A 739 -17.40 -31.13 -11.18
C GLU A 739 -16.77 -30.27 -12.28
N GLU A 740 -17.15 -30.50 -13.55
CA GLU A 740 -16.80 -29.67 -14.72
C GLU A 740 -17.28 -28.23 -14.47
N ASN A 741 -16.50 -27.49 -13.69
CA ASN A 741 -16.90 -26.24 -13.10
C ASN A 741 -16.76 -25.14 -14.14
N VAL A 742 -17.75 -24.26 -14.24
CA VAL A 742 -17.74 -22.98 -14.97
C VAL A 742 -16.43 -22.22 -14.77
N PHE A 743 -15.73 -22.40 -13.64
CA PHE A 743 -14.39 -21.85 -13.41
C PHE A 743 -13.31 -22.34 -14.39
N SER A 744 -13.29 -23.64 -14.72
CA SER A 744 -12.23 -24.26 -15.53
C SER A 744 -12.09 -23.67 -16.93
N GLN A 745 -13.16 -23.08 -17.49
CA GLN A 745 -13.13 -22.42 -18.79
C GLN A 745 -12.32 -21.11 -18.79
N TYR A 746 -12.10 -20.51 -17.61
CA TYR A 746 -11.32 -19.26 -17.45
C TYR A 746 -9.85 -19.52 -17.14
N VAL A 747 -9.48 -20.72 -16.69
CA VAL A 747 -8.10 -21.08 -16.33
C VAL A 747 -7.11 -20.86 -17.49
N PRO A 748 -7.41 -21.20 -18.77
CA PRO A 748 -6.51 -20.92 -19.88
C PRO A 748 -6.24 -19.43 -20.10
N GLU A 749 -7.26 -18.59 -19.89
CA GLU A 749 -7.14 -17.14 -20.05
C GLU A 749 -6.34 -16.53 -18.90
N LEU A 750 -6.56 -16.96 -17.65
CA LEU A 750 -5.72 -16.57 -16.51
C LEU A 750 -4.24 -16.96 -16.71
N TYR A 751 -4.00 -18.14 -17.27
CA TYR A 751 -2.66 -18.62 -17.58
C TYR A 751 -1.99 -17.75 -18.65
N ASP A 752 -2.72 -17.39 -19.70
CA ASP A 752 -2.26 -16.46 -20.74
C ASP A 752 -1.94 -15.08 -20.16
N TYR A 753 -2.79 -14.52 -19.30
CA TYR A 753 -2.50 -13.26 -18.59
C TYR A 753 -1.26 -13.35 -17.71
N ALA A 754 -1.08 -14.45 -16.96
CA ALA A 754 0.12 -14.64 -16.15
C ALA A 754 1.40 -14.72 -17.00
N ILE A 755 1.34 -15.38 -18.17
CA ILE A 755 2.45 -15.42 -19.13
C ILE A 755 2.69 -14.03 -19.74
N LYS A 756 1.65 -13.28 -20.09
CA LYS A 756 1.78 -11.89 -20.57
C LYS A 756 2.41 -10.99 -19.53
N ALA A 757 2.05 -11.14 -18.25
CA ALA A 757 2.69 -10.44 -17.14
C ALA A 757 4.19 -10.77 -17.10
N CYS A 758 4.54 -12.05 -17.23
CA CYS A 758 5.92 -12.52 -17.34
C CYS A 758 6.64 -12.00 -18.60
N ASN A 759 5.94 -11.81 -19.72
CA ASN A 759 6.45 -11.22 -20.96
C ASN A 759 6.54 -9.69 -20.92
N ARG A 760 6.04 -9.04 -19.85
CA ARG A 760 5.91 -7.56 -19.78
C ARG A 760 5.05 -7.04 -20.94
N GLU A 761 3.97 -7.78 -21.20
CA GLU A 761 2.93 -7.50 -22.20
C GLU A 761 1.60 -7.07 -21.57
N LEU A 762 1.45 -7.22 -20.26
CA LEU A 762 0.45 -6.48 -19.49
C LEU A 762 1.06 -5.13 -19.12
N PRO A 763 0.28 -4.05 -19.10
CA PRO A 763 0.79 -2.71 -18.93
C PRO A 763 1.60 -2.62 -17.64
N VAL A 764 2.91 -2.61 -17.81
CA VAL A 764 3.95 -2.18 -16.87
C VAL A 764 5.15 -1.84 -17.74
N LEU A 765 5.45 -0.53 -17.72
CA LEU A 765 6.53 0.21 -18.37
C LEU A 765 6.28 0.61 -19.84
N GLU A 766 5.92 1.89 -20.03
CA GLU A 766 5.83 2.56 -21.33
C GLU A 766 7.21 2.77 -21.99
N GLU A 767 8.31 2.68 -21.23
CA GLU A 767 9.66 2.90 -21.77
C GLU A 767 10.30 1.60 -22.30
N VAL A 768 10.56 1.59 -23.62
CA VAL A 768 11.11 0.47 -24.40
C VAL A 768 12.46 -0.05 -23.89
N ASP A 769 13.25 0.80 -23.23
CA ASP A 769 14.59 0.45 -22.71
C ASP A 769 14.55 -0.13 -21.27
N GLU A 770 13.44 0.01 -20.53
CA GLU A 770 13.25 -0.59 -19.19
C GLU A 770 12.46 -1.90 -19.19
N LYS A 771 12.06 -2.39 -20.36
CA LYS A 771 11.12 -3.53 -20.53
C LYS A 771 11.51 -4.86 -19.84
N PHE A 772 12.75 -5.00 -19.37
CA PHE A 772 13.21 -6.18 -18.60
C PHE A 772 13.73 -5.83 -17.20
N LYS A 773 13.39 -4.65 -16.65
CA LYS A 773 13.60 -4.37 -15.23
C LYS A 773 12.68 -5.30 -14.44
N TYR A 774 13.28 -6.14 -13.60
CA TYR A 774 12.54 -7.11 -12.81
C TYR A 774 11.63 -6.40 -11.80
N ASP A 775 10.32 -6.59 -11.96
CA ASP A 775 9.31 -6.14 -11.00
C ASP A 775 8.89 -7.33 -10.11
N PRO A 776 9.41 -7.44 -8.87
CA PRO A 776 9.10 -8.55 -7.98
C PRO A 776 7.61 -8.69 -7.69
N ASP A 777 6.87 -7.58 -7.58
CA ASP A 777 5.50 -7.59 -7.09
C ASP A 777 4.58 -8.29 -8.09
N ILE A 778 4.74 -7.97 -9.38
CA ILE A 778 3.97 -8.63 -10.44
C ILE A 778 4.48 -10.04 -10.68
N ILE A 779 5.79 -10.21 -10.77
CA ILE A 779 6.35 -11.47 -11.26
C ILE A 779 6.20 -12.59 -10.26
N TYR A 780 6.41 -12.30 -8.98
CA TYR A 780 6.15 -13.27 -7.93
C TYR A 780 4.70 -13.79 -7.98
N HIS A 781 3.72 -12.89 -8.15
CA HIS A 781 2.31 -13.28 -8.22
C HIS A 781 1.94 -14.00 -9.53
N ALA A 782 2.52 -13.61 -10.67
CA ALA A 782 2.35 -14.32 -11.94
C ALA A 782 2.95 -15.73 -11.89
N HIS A 783 4.16 -15.88 -11.36
CA HIS A 783 4.83 -17.15 -11.12
C HIS A 783 4.03 -18.07 -10.21
N ASN A 784 3.48 -17.55 -9.11
CA ASN A 784 2.61 -18.32 -8.23
C ASN A 784 1.31 -18.75 -8.92
N LEU A 785 0.69 -17.89 -9.73
CA LEU A 785 -0.49 -18.26 -10.50
C LEU A 785 -0.19 -19.39 -11.49
N ILE A 786 0.90 -19.25 -12.26
CA ILE A 786 1.39 -20.28 -13.19
C ILE A 786 1.65 -21.59 -12.45
N SER A 787 2.38 -21.57 -11.33
CA SER A 787 2.66 -22.75 -10.50
C SER A 787 1.38 -23.49 -10.10
N ASN A 788 0.40 -22.77 -9.54
CA ASN A 788 -0.85 -23.39 -9.09
C ASN A 788 -1.70 -23.91 -10.27
N ILE A 789 -1.71 -23.22 -11.42
CA ILE A 789 -2.41 -23.70 -12.62
C ILE A 789 -1.75 -24.98 -13.14
N ILE A 790 -0.42 -25.04 -13.21
CA ILE A 790 0.33 -26.24 -13.65
C ILE A 790 0.05 -27.42 -12.72
N LEU A 791 0.00 -27.16 -11.41
CA LEU A 791 -0.20 -28.21 -10.40
C LEU A 791 -1.63 -28.77 -10.40
N TYR A 792 -2.66 -27.92 -10.56
CA TYR A 792 -4.06 -28.33 -10.39
C TYR A 792 -4.87 -28.45 -11.68
N TYR A 793 -4.43 -27.80 -12.76
CA TYR A 793 -5.13 -27.78 -14.05
C TYR A 793 -4.19 -28.01 -15.26
N PRO A 794 -3.25 -28.98 -15.22
CA PRO A 794 -2.27 -29.16 -16.30
C PRO A 794 -2.91 -29.49 -17.66
N ASP A 795 -4.08 -30.13 -17.66
CA ASP A 795 -4.77 -30.56 -18.88
C ASP A 795 -5.54 -29.43 -19.60
N THR A 796 -5.74 -28.28 -18.93
CA THR A 796 -6.51 -27.15 -19.52
C THR A 796 -5.62 -26.14 -20.23
N VAL A 797 -4.30 -26.20 -20.03
CA VAL A 797 -3.35 -25.19 -20.51
C VAL A 797 -2.27 -25.78 -21.41
N ASP A 798 -1.70 -24.96 -22.29
CA ASP A 798 -0.51 -25.34 -23.06
C ASP A 798 0.74 -25.11 -22.23
N LEU A 799 1.17 -26.16 -21.52
CA LEU A 799 2.39 -26.12 -20.69
C LEU A 799 3.64 -25.70 -21.49
N SER A 800 3.67 -25.96 -22.82
CA SER A 800 4.82 -25.59 -23.65
C SER A 800 4.97 -24.09 -23.85
N ALA A 801 3.88 -23.31 -23.70
CA ALA A 801 3.90 -21.86 -23.81
C ALA A 801 4.84 -21.23 -22.76
N PHE A 802 4.77 -21.68 -21.50
CA PHE A 802 5.64 -21.18 -20.43
C PHE A 802 7.10 -21.59 -20.64
N LEU A 803 7.38 -22.82 -21.08
CA LEU A 803 8.76 -23.22 -21.39
C LEU A 803 9.35 -22.42 -22.55
N ASN A 804 8.54 -22.18 -23.59
CA ASN A 804 8.97 -21.36 -24.72
C ASN A 804 9.27 -19.93 -24.27
N TYR A 805 8.48 -19.36 -23.35
CA TYR A 805 8.80 -18.09 -22.71
C TYR A 805 10.16 -18.13 -22.02
N VAL A 806 10.36 -19.09 -21.10
CA VAL A 806 11.61 -19.21 -20.33
C VAL A 806 12.80 -19.30 -21.29
N VAL A 807 12.76 -20.19 -22.28
CA VAL A 807 13.86 -20.38 -23.24
C VAL A 807 14.12 -19.14 -24.09
N ASN A 808 13.09 -18.40 -24.48
CA ASN A 808 13.24 -17.21 -25.33
C ASN A 808 13.69 -15.96 -24.58
N ALA A 809 13.47 -15.90 -23.26
CA ALA A 809 13.70 -14.72 -22.46
C ALA A 809 14.85 -14.86 -21.45
N ILE A 810 15.37 -16.07 -21.21
CA ILE A 810 16.44 -16.38 -20.25
C ILE A 810 17.67 -15.47 -20.33
N ASP A 811 18.12 -15.14 -21.55
CA ASP A 811 19.31 -14.32 -21.77
C ASP A 811 19.08 -12.82 -21.45
N LYS A 812 17.83 -12.45 -21.13
CA LYS A 812 17.42 -11.08 -20.80
C LYS A 812 17.19 -10.88 -19.31
N PHE A 813 17.13 -11.95 -18.52
CA PHE A 813 16.81 -11.88 -17.09
C PHE A 813 18.05 -11.64 -16.25
N GLY A 814 17.87 -10.86 -15.18
CA GLY A 814 18.86 -10.76 -14.10
C GLY A 814 18.97 -12.05 -13.29
N GLU A 815 20.06 -12.21 -12.54
CA GLU A 815 20.30 -13.41 -11.72
C GLU A 815 19.16 -13.69 -10.71
N TYR A 816 18.61 -12.64 -10.09
CA TYR A 816 17.47 -12.73 -9.19
C TYR A 816 16.23 -13.30 -9.86
N GLU A 817 15.85 -12.74 -11.02
CA GLU A 817 14.70 -13.20 -11.79
C GLU A 817 14.89 -14.64 -12.27
N ILE A 818 16.11 -15.01 -12.67
CA ILE A 818 16.45 -16.39 -13.04
C ILE A 818 16.15 -17.35 -11.88
N CYS A 819 16.52 -16.99 -10.64
CA CYS A 819 16.16 -17.78 -9.46
C CYS A 819 14.63 -17.86 -9.29
N GLU A 820 13.92 -16.74 -9.44
CA GLU A 820 12.46 -16.70 -9.27
C GLU A 820 11.67 -17.53 -10.29
N LEU A 821 12.16 -17.67 -11.52
CA LEU A 821 11.57 -18.57 -12.53
C LEU A 821 11.49 -20.03 -12.08
N PHE A 822 12.32 -20.44 -11.12
CA PHE A 822 12.27 -21.81 -10.61
C PHE A 822 11.05 -22.10 -9.74
N SER A 823 10.34 -21.08 -9.23
CA SER A 823 9.08 -21.28 -8.51
C SER A 823 8.02 -22.01 -9.37
N PRO A 824 7.62 -21.49 -10.55
CA PRO A 824 6.69 -22.21 -11.44
C PRO A 824 7.30 -23.46 -12.08
N LEU A 825 8.61 -23.47 -12.37
CA LEU A 825 9.27 -24.67 -12.91
C LEU A 825 9.31 -25.83 -11.88
N ALA A 826 9.28 -25.56 -10.58
CA ALA A 826 9.21 -26.59 -9.54
C ALA A 826 7.88 -27.35 -9.57
N SER A 827 6.82 -26.78 -10.15
CA SER A 827 5.53 -27.46 -10.35
C SER A 827 5.50 -28.38 -11.57
N TYR A 828 6.43 -28.19 -12.51
CA TYR A 828 6.48 -28.93 -13.78
C TYR A 828 6.69 -30.45 -13.62
N PRO A 829 7.56 -30.95 -12.71
CA PRO A 829 7.71 -32.39 -12.47
C PRO A 829 6.42 -33.14 -12.16
N HIS A 830 5.38 -32.46 -11.63
CA HIS A 830 4.08 -33.07 -11.32
C HIS A 830 3.31 -33.52 -12.57
N CYS A 831 3.47 -32.83 -13.69
CA CYS A 831 2.61 -33.00 -14.86
C CYS A 831 3.32 -33.52 -16.12
N VAL A 832 4.66 -33.58 -16.16
CA VAL A 832 5.40 -34.06 -17.33
C VAL A 832 6.16 -35.37 -17.11
N GLU A 833 6.41 -36.10 -18.20
CA GLU A 833 7.21 -37.32 -18.17
C GLU A 833 8.72 -37.04 -18.12
N SER A 834 9.18 -35.92 -18.69
CA SER A 834 10.58 -35.52 -18.77
C SER A 834 10.74 -34.01 -18.67
N ILE A 835 11.84 -33.55 -18.07
CA ILE A 835 12.24 -32.14 -18.05
C ILE A 835 13.17 -31.87 -19.24
N PRO A 836 13.00 -30.75 -19.99
CA PRO A 836 13.95 -30.37 -21.04
C PRO A 836 15.38 -30.19 -20.50
N ASP A 837 16.38 -30.63 -21.26
CA ASP A 837 17.79 -30.56 -20.87
C ASP A 837 18.22 -29.10 -20.62
N GLU A 838 17.68 -28.14 -21.39
CA GLU A 838 17.95 -26.72 -21.25
C GLU A 838 17.55 -26.17 -19.87
N ILE A 839 16.42 -26.66 -19.32
CA ILE A 839 15.93 -26.26 -18.00
C ILE A 839 16.79 -26.89 -16.89
N LEU A 840 17.19 -28.15 -17.05
CA LEU A 840 18.10 -28.82 -16.11
C LEU A 840 19.47 -28.12 -16.08
N ASP A 841 20.01 -27.77 -17.23
CA ASP A 841 21.29 -27.04 -17.33
C ASP A 841 21.20 -25.64 -16.72
N LEU A 842 20.07 -24.94 -16.89
CA LEU A 842 19.82 -23.68 -16.19
C LEU A 842 19.78 -23.90 -14.67
N ALA A 843 19.03 -24.90 -14.19
CA ALA A 843 18.90 -25.19 -12.77
C ALA A 843 20.26 -25.41 -12.11
N VAL A 844 21.13 -26.18 -12.76
CA VAL A 844 22.50 -26.45 -12.29
C VAL A 844 23.33 -25.17 -12.17
N LYS A 845 23.25 -24.27 -13.16
CA LYS A 845 23.99 -23.01 -13.13
C LYS A 845 23.50 -22.12 -11.99
N SER A 846 22.18 -22.03 -11.82
CA SER A 846 21.53 -21.18 -10.82
C SER A 846 21.75 -21.62 -9.38
N LEU A 847 22.12 -22.89 -9.12
CA LEU A 847 22.49 -23.33 -7.76
C LEU A 847 23.65 -22.54 -7.14
N ASN A 848 24.56 -21.99 -7.97
CA ASN A 848 25.65 -21.18 -7.46
C ASN A 848 25.18 -19.81 -6.96
N LEU A 849 23.98 -19.37 -7.37
CA LEU A 849 23.34 -18.14 -6.90
C LEU A 849 22.60 -18.35 -5.56
N CYS A 850 22.34 -19.60 -5.16
CA CYS A 850 21.76 -19.95 -3.87
C CYS A 850 22.80 -19.86 -2.72
N ASP A 851 23.60 -18.80 -2.70
CA ASP A 851 24.59 -18.47 -1.68
C ASP A 851 24.02 -17.51 -0.61
N PHE A 852 22.70 -17.55 -0.42
CA PHE A 852 21.85 -16.71 0.44
C PHE A 852 21.64 -15.27 -0.01
N SER A 853 22.30 -14.83 -1.09
CA SER A 853 22.02 -13.54 -1.74
C SER A 853 20.76 -13.55 -2.61
N HIS A 854 20.30 -14.74 -3.03
CA HIS A 854 19.12 -14.92 -3.88
C HIS A 854 18.15 -15.97 -3.31
N PRO A 855 16.87 -15.97 -3.76
CA PRO A 855 15.87 -16.97 -3.39
C PRO A 855 16.32 -18.41 -3.67
N PRO A 856 15.95 -19.39 -2.82
CA PRO A 856 16.40 -20.78 -2.95
C PRO A 856 15.58 -21.62 -3.93
N ASN A 857 14.81 -20.99 -4.80
CA ASN A 857 13.90 -21.66 -5.74
C ASN A 857 14.59 -22.71 -6.64
N PRO A 858 15.85 -22.56 -7.09
CA PRO A 858 16.56 -23.64 -7.78
C PRO A 858 16.72 -24.91 -6.92
N ILE A 859 16.96 -24.77 -5.61
CA ILE A 859 17.02 -25.91 -4.67
C ILE A 859 15.63 -26.54 -4.54
N TYR A 860 14.58 -25.71 -4.43
CA TYR A 860 13.19 -26.15 -4.35
C TYR A 860 12.76 -26.94 -5.62
N PHE A 861 13.19 -26.52 -6.80
CA PHE A 861 12.98 -27.28 -8.05
C PHE A 861 13.56 -28.70 -7.97
N PHE A 862 14.79 -28.86 -7.46
CA PHE A 862 15.37 -30.20 -7.30
C PHE A 862 14.69 -31.01 -6.19
N LEU A 863 14.13 -30.36 -5.17
CA LEU A 863 13.32 -31.01 -4.14
C LEU A 863 12.07 -31.63 -4.77
N GLU A 864 11.29 -30.84 -5.51
CA GLU A 864 10.09 -31.33 -6.20
C GLU A 864 10.43 -32.41 -7.25
N LEU A 865 11.54 -32.25 -7.99
CA LEU A 865 12.03 -33.27 -8.92
C LEU A 865 12.38 -34.59 -8.21
N THR A 866 12.94 -34.51 -7.00
CA THR A 866 13.28 -35.69 -6.18
C THR A 866 12.02 -36.40 -5.68
N GLU A 867 11.02 -35.64 -5.24
CA GLU A 867 9.77 -36.18 -4.70
C GLU A 867 8.93 -36.86 -5.79
N GLU A 868 8.76 -36.21 -6.94
CA GLU A 868 7.87 -36.65 -8.01
C GLU A 868 8.54 -37.55 -9.06
N LYS A 869 9.83 -37.32 -9.36
CA LYS A 869 10.58 -38.04 -10.40
C LYS A 869 11.95 -38.55 -9.90
N PRO A 870 11.99 -39.39 -8.85
CA PRO A 870 13.26 -39.86 -8.25
C PRO A 870 14.19 -40.59 -9.23
N GLN A 871 13.63 -41.16 -10.31
CA GLN A 871 14.40 -41.82 -11.38
C GLN A 871 15.21 -40.81 -12.20
N LEU A 872 14.61 -39.67 -12.56
CA LEU A 872 15.29 -38.57 -13.25
C LEU A 872 16.36 -37.97 -12.33
N MET A 873 16.03 -37.76 -11.06
CA MET A 873 17.00 -37.27 -10.09
C MET A 873 18.18 -38.23 -9.88
N THR A 874 17.93 -39.54 -9.91
CA THR A 874 19.01 -40.55 -9.83
C THR A 874 19.96 -40.45 -11.04
N ALA A 875 19.42 -40.28 -12.25
CA ALA A 875 20.23 -40.08 -13.46
C ALA A 875 21.02 -38.75 -13.38
N PHE A 876 20.38 -37.68 -12.90
CA PHE A 876 21.00 -36.39 -12.69
C PHE A 876 22.20 -36.47 -11.72
N LEU A 877 22.04 -37.12 -10.56
CA LEU A 877 23.13 -37.27 -9.59
C LEU A 877 24.31 -38.09 -10.12
N GLN A 878 24.07 -39.01 -11.05
CA GLN A 878 25.15 -39.74 -11.73
C GLN A 878 25.94 -38.83 -12.68
N GLN A 879 25.26 -37.87 -13.31
CA GLN A 879 25.87 -36.89 -14.20
C GLN A 879 26.57 -35.74 -13.45
N TYR A 880 26.01 -35.32 -12.31
CA TYR A 880 26.46 -34.17 -11.51
C TYR A 880 26.76 -34.55 -10.05
N PRO A 881 27.76 -35.41 -9.78
CA PRO A 881 28.05 -35.90 -8.43
C PRO A 881 28.43 -34.79 -7.42
N GLN A 882 28.96 -33.66 -7.90
CA GLN A 882 29.30 -32.48 -7.09
C GLN A 882 28.09 -31.77 -6.48
N PHE A 883 26.87 -32.09 -6.94
CA PHE A 883 25.64 -31.49 -6.42
C PHE A 883 25.47 -31.72 -4.91
N ILE A 884 25.82 -32.91 -4.42
CA ILE A 884 25.74 -33.23 -2.98
C ILE A 884 26.76 -32.44 -2.16
N GLU A 885 27.95 -32.16 -2.72
CA GLU A 885 28.97 -31.33 -2.09
C GLU A 885 28.51 -29.87 -2.00
N LEU A 886 27.81 -29.36 -3.01
CA LEU A 886 27.23 -28.02 -2.99
C LEU A 886 26.20 -27.87 -1.85
N LEU A 887 25.26 -28.83 -1.71
CA LEU A 887 24.29 -28.81 -0.62
C LEU A 887 24.94 -28.92 0.76
N PHE A 888 26.03 -29.69 0.88
CA PHE A 888 26.81 -29.76 2.11
C PHE A 888 27.47 -28.40 2.45
N ASN A 889 28.04 -27.73 1.45
CA ASN A 889 28.63 -26.41 1.61
C ASN A 889 27.59 -25.36 2.04
N VAL A 890 26.36 -25.44 1.53
CA VAL A 890 25.25 -24.59 1.97
C VAL A 890 24.92 -24.86 3.44
N LEU A 891 24.66 -26.12 3.82
CA LEU A 891 24.24 -26.49 5.19
C LEU A 891 25.30 -26.23 6.27
N THR A 892 26.58 -26.17 5.89
CA THR A 892 27.69 -25.92 6.82
C THR A 892 27.95 -24.45 7.10
N LYS A 893 27.31 -23.53 6.37
CA LYS A 893 27.45 -22.10 6.63
C LYS A 893 26.82 -21.72 7.96
N GLU A 894 27.48 -20.80 8.67
CA GLU A 894 26.93 -20.16 9.86
C GLU A 894 25.95 -19.06 9.45
N ASP A 895 25.08 -18.68 10.39
CA ASP A 895 24.12 -17.61 10.16
C ASP A 895 24.85 -16.30 9.90
N ASN A 896 24.65 -15.75 8.71
CA ASN A 896 25.27 -14.52 8.24
C ASN A 896 24.28 -13.35 8.16
N ARG A 897 23.04 -13.52 8.67
CA ARG A 897 21.95 -12.54 8.60
C ARG A 897 21.51 -12.16 7.18
N GLU A 898 21.93 -12.89 6.15
CA GLU A 898 21.47 -12.64 4.78
C GLU A 898 19.99 -13.00 4.63
N ARG A 899 19.28 -12.26 3.76
CA ARG A 899 17.83 -12.30 3.60
C ARG A 899 17.28 -13.71 3.39
N TYR A 900 17.94 -14.53 2.58
CA TYR A 900 17.46 -15.88 2.20
C TYR A 900 18.16 -17.01 2.95
N TYR A 901 18.93 -16.71 4.00
CA TYR A 901 19.71 -17.73 4.69
C TYR A 901 18.84 -18.87 5.25
N ALA A 902 17.77 -18.54 5.98
CA ALA A 902 16.95 -19.55 6.65
C ALA A 902 16.18 -20.41 5.64
N GLU A 903 15.62 -19.80 4.59
CA GLU A 903 14.88 -20.46 3.51
C GLU A 903 15.79 -21.39 2.71
N THR A 904 17.00 -20.93 2.37
CA THR A 904 17.99 -21.75 1.66
C THR A 904 18.43 -22.95 2.48
N ILE A 905 18.69 -22.75 3.78
CA ILE A 905 19.09 -23.82 4.69
C ILE A 905 17.94 -24.83 4.89
N ALA A 906 16.69 -24.37 5.01
CA ALA A 906 15.50 -25.24 5.09
C ALA A 906 15.33 -26.09 3.83
N ASN A 907 15.34 -25.46 2.65
CA ASN A 907 15.17 -26.16 1.37
C ASN A 907 16.31 -27.15 1.10
N ALA A 908 17.55 -26.78 1.41
CA ALA A 908 18.70 -27.69 1.28
C ALA A 908 18.59 -28.88 2.24
N ALA A 909 18.15 -28.65 3.48
CA ALA A 909 17.92 -29.72 4.45
C ALA A 909 16.83 -30.67 3.95
N SER A 910 15.66 -30.15 3.58
CA SER A 910 14.56 -30.94 3.03
C SER A 910 14.98 -31.75 1.81
N LEU A 911 15.71 -31.15 0.86
CA LEU A 911 16.21 -31.85 -0.31
C LEU A 911 17.13 -33.03 0.07
N ILE A 912 18.06 -32.85 1.00
CA ILE A 912 18.92 -33.94 1.47
C ILE A 912 18.11 -35.07 2.12
N LEU A 913 17.08 -34.72 2.92
CA LEU A 913 16.20 -35.70 3.55
C LEU A 913 15.38 -36.48 2.51
N SER A 914 14.83 -35.78 1.51
CA SER A 914 14.09 -36.36 0.38
C SER A 914 14.97 -37.27 -0.47
N LEU A 915 16.18 -36.84 -0.81
CA LEU A 915 17.16 -37.66 -1.53
C LEU A 915 17.51 -38.93 -0.75
N THR A 916 17.72 -38.81 0.56
CA THR A 916 17.97 -39.96 1.45
C THR A 916 16.79 -40.93 1.43
N ASN A 917 15.56 -40.43 1.52
CA ASN A 917 14.35 -41.25 1.59
C ASN A 917 13.99 -41.92 0.25
N LYS A 918 14.09 -41.19 -0.86
CA LYS A 918 13.62 -41.63 -2.18
C LYS A 918 14.69 -42.35 -3.01
N ILE A 919 15.96 -41.97 -2.87
CA ILE A 919 17.08 -42.49 -3.69
C ILE A 919 18.01 -43.39 -2.87
N GLY A 920 18.20 -43.10 -1.58
CA GLY A 920 18.93 -43.98 -0.65
C GLY A 920 20.46 -44.00 -0.79
N GLN A 921 21.05 -43.07 -1.55
CA GLN A 921 22.50 -43.01 -1.81
C GLN A 921 23.24 -41.87 -1.08
N ILE A 922 22.56 -41.17 -0.16
CA ILE A 922 23.13 -40.00 0.52
C ILE A 922 23.71 -40.41 1.89
N PRO A 923 24.95 -40.00 2.23
CA PRO A 923 25.57 -40.30 3.53
C PRO A 923 24.98 -39.42 4.64
N ILE A 924 23.72 -39.68 5.01
CA ILE A 924 22.93 -38.84 5.92
C ILE A 924 23.61 -38.61 7.29
N ASP A 925 24.44 -39.54 7.76
CA ASP A 925 25.26 -39.39 8.98
C ASP A 925 26.12 -38.11 8.96
N GLN A 926 26.57 -37.67 7.79
CA GLN A 926 27.40 -36.48 7.63
C GLN A 926 26.57 -35.19 7.65
N PHE A 927 25.32 -35.25 7.21
CA PHE A 927 24.43 -34.09 7.07
C PHE A 927 23.58 -33.86 8.32
N LEU A 928 23.18 -34.94 9.00
CA LEU A 928 22.22 -34.89 10.09
C LEU A 928 22.64 -33.90 11.21
N PRO A 929 23.90 -33.84 11.67
CA PRO A 929 24.31 -32.85 12.67
C PRO A 929 24.07 -31.41 12.20
N HIS A 930 24.35 -31.11 10.93
CA HIS A 930 24.16 -29.77 10.38
C HIS A 930 22.67 -29.42 10.23
N ILE A 931 21.82 -30.38 9.89
CA ILE A 931 20.38 -30.19 9.76
C ILE A 931 19.73 -29.95 11.14
N VAL A 932 20.07 -30.76 12.16
CA VAL A 932 19.40 -30.67 13.47
C VAL A 932 19.85 -29.45 14.26
N ASN A 933 21.10 -29.00 14.08
CA ASN A 933 21.62 -27.81 14.77
C ASN A 933 20.90 -26.52 14.36
N LYS A 934 20.18 -26.52 13.23
CA LYS A 934 19.41 -25.38 12.71
C LYS A 934 17.94 -25.41 13.13
N LEU A 935 17.47 -26.45 13.82
CA LEU A 935 16.11 -26.48 14.35
C LEU A 935 15.91 -25.44 15.47
N PRO A 936 14.78 -24.72 15.49
CA PRO A 936 13.66 -24.79 14.53
C PRO A 936 13.85 -23.91 13.28
N TYR A 937 13.31 -24.33 12.13
CA TYR A 937 13.37 -23.59 10.86
C TYR A 937 12.25 -22.56 10.76
N LYS A 938 12.48 -21.37 11.33
CA LYS A 938 11.41 -20.37 11.55
C LYS A 938 10.81 -19.73 10.29
N ARG A 939 11.56 -19.55 9.20
CA ARG A 939 11.11 -18.77 8.03
C ARG A 939 10.37 -19.61 6.99
N ASP A 940 10.87 -20.81 6.71
CA ASP A 940 10.18 -21.76 5.82
C ASP A 940 9.47 -22.81 6.68
N THR A 941 8.24 -22.49 7.09
CA THR A 941 7.48 -23.32 8.03
C THR A 941 6.97 -24.61 7.39
N ILE A 942 6.78 -24.63 6.07
CA ILE A 942 6.38 -25.82 5.30
C ILE A 942 7.53 -26.83 5.31
N GLU A 943 8.73 -26.40 4.93
CA GLU A 943 9.90 -27.27 4.95
C GLU A 943 10.35 -27.57 6.38
N GLY A 944 10.26 -26.61 7.30
CA GLY A 944 10.50 -26.81 8.72
C GLY A 944 9.60 -27.89 9.34
N LYS A 945 8.31 -27.93 8.98
CA LYS A 945 7.37 -29.00 9.35
C LYS A 945 7.86 -30.35 8.84
N LYS A 946 8.19 -30.44 7.54
CA LYS A 946 8.66 -31.69 6.91
C LYS A 946 9.94 -32.20 7.57
N ILE A 947 10.91 -31.32 7.83
CA ILE A 947 12.18 -31.66 8.50
C ILE A 947 11.92 -32.18 9.92
N ALA A 948 11.11 -31.49 10.72
CA ALA A 948 10.78 -31.90 12.09
C ALA A 948 10.12 -33.28 12.13
N LEU A 949 9.14 -33.53 11.25
CA LEU A 949 8.46 -34.82 11.16
C LEU A 949 9.38 -35.94 10.65
N TRP A 950 10.28 -35.63 9.71
CA TRP A 950 11.26 -36.61 9.23
C TRP A 950 12.24 -37.01 10.34
N VAL A 951 12.70 -36.06 11.15
CA VAL A 951 13.56 -36.33 12.32
C VAL A 951 12.83 -37.19 13.36
N VAL A 952 11.55 -36.90 13.60
CA VAL A 952 10.67 -37.74 14.44
C VAL A 952 10.58 -39.17 13.89
N ASP A 953 10.39 -39.32 12.58
CA ASP A 953 10.34 -40.62 11.91
C ASP A 953 11.67 -41.38 11.95
N LEU A 954 12.80 -40.68 11.88
CA LEU A 954 14.12 -41.28 12.00
C LEU A 954 14.30 -41.95 13.37
N ILE A 955 13.91 -41.24 14.44
CA ILE A 955 14.01 -41.72 15.82
C ILE A 955 13.03 -42.88 16.06
N GLN A 956 11.75 -42.71 15.70
CA GLN A 956 10.71 -43.72 15.98
C GLN A 956 10.99 -45.05 15.27
N ASN A 957 11.54 -45.00 14.06
CA ASN A 957 11.80 -46.20 13.28
C ASN A 957 13.16 -46.87 13.59
N ASN A 958 13.96 -46.35 14.52
CA ASN A 958 15.32 -46.83 14.85
C ASN A 958 16.18 -47.08 13.59
N LYS A 959 16.04 -46.23 12.57
CA LYS A 959 16.67 -46.44 11.27
C LYS A 959 18.18 -46.18 11.29
N MET A 960 18.69 -45.53 12.34
CA MET A 960 20.08 -45.09 12.45
C MET A 960 20.55 -45.05 13.91
N GLN A 961 21.83 -45.36 14.17
CA GLN A 961 22.45 -45.09 15.46
C GLN A 961 22.80 -43.60 15.51
N ILE A 962 22.05 -42.84 16.30
CA ILE A 962 22.25 -41.40 16.43
C ILE A 962 23.28 -41.14 17.54
N ASP A 963 24.27 -40.29 17.27
CA ASP A 963 25.23 -39.87 18.30
C ASP A 963 24.54 -39.04 19.38
N LYS A 964 25.00 -39.12 20.64
CA LYS A 964 24.41 -38.38 21.75
C LYS A 964 24.36 -36.87 21.53
N SER A 965 25.34 -36.29 20.84
CA SER A 965 25.34 -34.87 20.51
C SER A 965 24.20 -34.50 19.56
N VAL A 966 23.91 -35.37 18.59
CA VAL A 966 22.80 -35.20 17.66
C VAL A 966 21.46 -35.41 18.37
N GLU A 967 21.35 -36.40 19.27
CA GLU A 967 20.15 -36.57 20.10
C GLU A 967 19.84 -35.33 20.95
N PHE A 968 20.87 -34.70 21.53
CA PHE A 968 20.72 -33.45 22.28
C PHE A 968 20.16 -32.33 21.41
N GLU A 969 20.72 -32.14 20.22
CA GLU A 969 20.32 -31.08 19.29
C GLU A 969 18.91 -31.29 18.73
N ILE A 970 18.52 -32.54 18.47
CA ILE A 970 17.14 -32.89 18.12
C ILE A 970 16.19 -32.53 19.27
N LEU A 971 16.50 -32.94 20.51
CA LEU A 971 15.67 -32.65 21.67
C LEU A 971 15.54 -31.14 21.89
N ARG A 972 16.65 -30.39 21.81
CA ARG A 972 16.67 -28.93 21.89
C ARG A 972 15.79 -28.31 20.81
N GLY A 973 16.00 -28.68 19.55
CA GLY A 973 15.27 -28.17 18.40
C GLY A 973 13.77 -28.39 18.49
N LEU A 974 13.33 -29.61 18.85
CA LEU A 974 11.91 -29.94 19.01
C LEU A 974 11.27 -29.25 20.22
N ILE A 975 11.99 -29.10 21.33
CA ILE A 975 11.50 -28.32 22.47
C ILE A 975 11.32 -26.86 22.06
N LEU A 976 12.32 -26.24 21.42
CA LEU A 976 12.24 -24.85 20.95
C LEU A 976 11.09 -24.65 19.94
N GLN A 977 10.89 -25.59 19.02
CA GLN A 977 9.76 -25.64 18.09
C GLN A 977 8.42 -25.59 18.83
N MET A 978 8.24 -26.46 19.83
CA MET A 978 7.00 -26.51 20.62
C MET A 978 6.88 -25.37 21.65
N SER A 979 7.94 -24.60 21.86
CA SER A 979 7.99 -23.43 22.75
C SER A 979 7.70 -22.11 22.02
N MET A 980 7.49 -22.14 20.70
CA MET A 980 7.05 -20.97 19.92
C MET A 980 5.73 -20.44 20.44
N ASN A 981 5.41 -19.17 20.17
CA ASN A 981 4.08 -18.66 20.46
C ASN A 981 3.03 -19.30 19.54
N ASP A 982 1.75 -19.21 19.89
CA ASP A 982 0.64 -19.81 19.14
C ASP A 982 0.70 -19.39 17.65
N SER A 983 0.88 -18.09 17.39
CA SER A 983 0.91 -17.54 16.03
C SER A 983 2.05 -18.08 15.17
N GLU A 984 3.24 -18.30 15.74
CA GLU A 984 4.40 -18.88 15.05
C GLU A 984 4.21 -20.37 14.84
N LEU A 985 3.70 -21.09 15.83
CA LEU A 985 3.50 -22.54 15.76
C LEU A 985 2.38 -22.92 14.78
N GLU A 986 1.32 -22.12 14.69
CA GLU A 986 0.22 -22.29 13.74
C GLU A 986 0.68 -22.23 12.28
N LYS A 987 1.73 -21.43 11.98
CA LYS A 987 2.29 -21.36 10.62
C LYS A 987 2.89 -22.68 10.11
N TYR A 988 3.20 -23.62 11.01
CA TYR A 988 3.65 -24.96 10.63
C TYR A 988 2.49 -25.90 10.31
N GLU A 989 1.24 -25.51 10.58
CA GLU A 989 0.04 -26.30 10.29
C GLU A 989 0.13 -27.75 10.79
N PHE A 990 0.71 -27.97 11.99
CA PHE A 990 0.75 -29.31 12.57
C PHE A 990 -0.65 -29.76 12.97
N ASN A 991 -1.08 -30.92 12.48
CA ASN A 991 -2.29 -31.55 12.99
C ASN A 991 -2.03 -32.18 14.38
N ASP A 992 -3.10 -32.57 15.08
CA ASP A 992 -2.99 -33.11 16.45
C ASP A 992 -2.17 -34.42 16.51
N GLU A 993 -2.23 -35.25 15.47
CA GLU A 993 -1.45 -36.48 15.39
C GLU A 993 0.05 -36.18 15.27
N GLU A 994 0.42 -35.24 14.40
CA GLU A 994 1.78 -34.76 14.19
C GLU A 994 2.35 -34.14 15.47
N ARG A 995 1.58 -33.28 16.15
CA ARG A 995 1.96 -32.70 17.45
C ARG A 995 2.21 -33.79 18.49
N ASN A 996 1.29 -34.75 18.61
CA ASN A 996 1.43 -35.87 19.55
C ASN A 996 2.66 -36.74 19.24
N ARG A 997 3.01 -36.94 17.96
CA ARG A 997 4.23 -37.66 17.57
C ARG A 997 5.49 -36.92 18.00
N ILE A 998 5.54 -35.61 17.81
CA ILE A 998 6.66 -34.76 18.27
C ILE A 998 6.79 -34.84 19.81
N VAL A 999 5.69 -34.62 20.54
CA VAL A 999 5.64 -34.71 22.01
C VAL A 999 6.11 -36.08 22.51
N HIS A 1000 5.70 -37.16 21.85
CA HIS A 1000 6.13 -38.51 22.20
C HIS A 1000 7.64 -38.70 22.06
N VAL A 1001 8.23 -38.17 20.97
CA VAL A 1001 9.70 -38.23 20.75
C VAL A 1001 10.43 -37.40 21.79
N ILE A 1002 9.97 -36.18 22.08
CA ILE A 1002 10.52 -35.35 23.16
C ILE A 1002 10.55 -36.15 24.47
N MET A 1003 9.40 -36.71 24.88
CA MET A 1003 9.31 -37.52 26.11
C MET A 1003 10.21 -38.75 26.12
N SER A 1004 10.38 -39.42 24.97
CA SER A 1004 11.24 -40.59 24.85
C SER A 1004 12.73 -40.22 25.00
N LEU A 1005 13.16 -39.15 24.35
CA LEU A 1005 14.53 -38.63 24.42
C LEU A 1005 14.83 -38.07 25.82
N SER A 1006 13.90 -37.29 26.41
CA SER A 1006 14.05 -36.77 27.79
C SER A 1006 14.20 -37.89 28.82
N LYS A 1007 13.46 -38.99 28.67
CA LYS A 1007 13.58 -40.16 29.57
C LYS A 1007 14.92 -40.89 29.40
N SER A 1008 15.42 -40.95 28.18
CA SER A 1008 16.67 -41.65 27.85
C SER A 1008 17.91 -40.82 28.21
N ASN A 1009 17.78 -39.49 28.17
CA ASN A 1009 18.84 -38.53 28.44
C ASN A 1009 18.35 -37.41 29.40
N PRO A 1010 18.04 -37.73 30.68
CA PRO A 1010 17.47 -36.77 31.62
C PRO A 1010 18.36 -35.55 31.89
N ASP A 1011 19.68 -35.72 31.76
CA ASP A 1011 20.65 -34.64 31.97
C ASP A 1011 20.56 -33.52 30.91
N PHE A 1012 19.91 -33.75 29.77
CA PHE A 1012 19.75 -32.74 28.72
C PHE A 1012 18.73 -31.67 29.09
N ILE A 1013 17.71 -32.01 29.87
CA ILE A 1013 16.57 -31.13 30.13
C ILE A 1013 16.97 -29.87 30.90
N PRO A 1014 17.71 -29.93 32.02
CA PRO A 1014 18.15 -28.73 32.72
C PRO A 1014 18.93 -27.78 31.80
N THR A 1015 19.86 -28.30 30.99
CA THR A 1015 20.67 -27.49 30.08
C THR A 1015 19.84 -26.82 28.98
N ILE A 1016 18.82 -27.50 28.45
CA ILE A 1016 17.93 -26.91 27.44
C ILE A 1016 17.08 -25.81 28.09
N PHE A 1017 16.44 -26.08 29.23
CA PHE A 1017 15.53 -25.13 29.89
C PHE A 1017 16.24 -23.96 30.58
N GLU A 1018 17.52 -24.08 30.95
CA GLU A 1018 18.35 -22.96 31.41
C GLU A 1018 18.50 -21.85 30.34
N ASN A 1019 18.36 -22.21 29.06
CA ASN A 1019 18.53 -21.30 27.92
C ASN A 1019 17.19 -20.89 27.27
N ILE A 1020 16.05 -21.23 27.89
CA ILE A 1020 14.71 -20.90 27.39
C ILE A 1020 14.06 -19.89 28.37
N SER A 1021 13.47 -18.81 27.84
CA SER A 1021 12.75 -17.83 28.66
C SER A 1021 11.51 -18.44 29.30
N ASP A 1022 11.07 -17.90 30.44
CA ASP A 1022 9.93 -18.47 31.19
C ASP A 1022 8.62 -18.46 30.38
N VAL A 1023 8.41 -17.44 29.54
CA VAL A 1023 7.30 -17.38 28.58
C VAL A 1023 7.33 -18.58 27.62
N LYS A 1024 8.49 -18.89 27.05
CA LYS A 1024 8.66 -20.03 26.14
C LYS A 1024 8.46 -21.36 26.88
N LYS A 1025 8.85 -21.47 28.14
CA LYS A 1025 8.54 -22.64 28.98
C LYS A 1025 7.04 -22.79 29.19
N MET A 1026 6.34 -21.69 29.44
CA MET A 1026 4.88 -21.68 29.58
C MET A 1026 4.19 -22.10 28.27
N MET A 1027 4.64 -21.58 27.13
CA MET A 1027 4.13 -21.99 25.81
C MET A 1027 4.38 -23.48 25.54
N PHE A 1028 5.57 -23.98 25.87
CA PHE A 1028 5.88 -25.40 25.79
C PHE A 1028 4.92 -26.25 26.64
N GLN A 1029 4.68 -25.85 27.90
CA GLN A 1029 3.75 -26.52 28.79
C GLN A 1029 2.32 -26.51 28.22
N LYS A 1030 1.87 -25.36 27.71
CA LYS A 1030 0.56 -25.19 27.06
C LYS A 1030 0.40 -26.13 25.85
N HIS A 1031 1.39 -26.16 24.96
CA HIS A 1031 1.31 -26.95 23.72
C HIS A 1031 1.48 -28.45 23.92
N THR A 1032 2.18 -28.88 24.97
CA THR A 1032 2.53 -30.29 25.17
C THR A 1032 1.81 -30.95 26.35
N ASN A 1033 1.24 -30.16 27.27
CA ASN A 1033 0.78 -30.62 28.59
C ASN A 1033 1.86 -31.34 29.42
N ILE A 1034 3.14 -31.05 29.18
CA ILE A 1034 4.26 -31.61 29.95
C ILE A 1034 4.76 -30.58 30.97
N GLU A 1035 4.66 -30.92 32.27
CA GLU A 1035 5.37 -30.22 33.35
C GLU A 1035 6.75 -30.89 33.56
N PHE A 1036 7.82 -30.09 33.44
CA PHE A 1036 9.21 -30.53 33.69
C PHE A 1036 9.75 -30.04 35.02
#